data_AF-A0A9D1CTZ7-F1
#
_entry.id   AF-A0A9D1CTZ7-F1
#
_cell.length_a   1.000
_cell.length_b   1.000
_cell.length_c   1.000
_cell.angle_alpha   90.00
_cell.angle_beta   90.00
_cell.angle_gamma   90.00
#
_symmetry.space_group_name_H-M   'P 1'
#
loop_
_entity.id
_entity.type
_entity.pdbx_description
1 polymer ?
#
loop_
_entity_poly.entity_id
_entity_poly.type
_entity_poly.pdbx_seq_one_letter_code
_entity_poly.pdbx_strand_id
1 'polypeptide(L)'
;MTVSIRPRISGDIMYYTAYLLSADPIRFGSDILLKVRKAYFTSGKRQKNKIFLNVQGEALQCFYTMENRRPLKWKKVSEGRLCERTAQTGPSGYCVETLDYSGTVIKKMYFNLHHQWLRTEYFDGFHSQPEFTLMPWPNAKQVGLALYTAERETPSVLQSVPLPQEQALLDQLVQEVLPEACAQTAQGLAYFCTEQKYTLWVQMLDKLGEKEEKSAARAQRTRKKAGAFYFDIQALADEQTTFDLTKAPYLSADGPAALQQDAALEKENKKTRAEKEKVLLQKQPAQTEEKRKRKKPQAPAIAGPDKVLPLSGKEKCFYYGALDENGARTGLGRTQTSQGKTLYDGTYKNDMRNGFGVYYFKTGRISYLGNWKDNKRDGFGIAFRPTDGSVHVGVFENDAPRGTAARFDKEGNLVYAGSWKDGVKTGAGITVAPNGALQISAWKDGKQQNTGALLDMYGAVYYSGGLKNGKKEGKGTLFAADGALVYTGMFKNDAFEGQGRLFLEDGGSIAGTFVNGKVNGKACKYTENGTLVYDGMWKDGLPNGDGALYAADGSKMQGSFIQGKAAGCFSCFSKDGRLCYKGTLADGLYDGQGVLYEEDKPVYDGAFACGEKCGMGRLFEDGACVYMGMFAHGLPNGYGQRFENGQRVYYGFFQNGLYHGHGMLFEDDRPKYAGSFSAGKMHGRINRVSDGHIIEECIYQQGKCIYMRSYTLDGALLYEGNIKDGMREGMGCAFTEFGEKSFEGIFKYNEPFKSMKVIVKKLEPLARCEKLKNTEYESCRTAPAFAVEEPVGGGIYSGMLGERGVPHGKGTMLYPDHRYTGFFEDGAPRGMGVIYFGDGRELRARFVKAPATGGARAVFSTVTYDYILEQSGKDGDAYVDRSNPAVY
;
A
#
# COMPACT_ATOMS: atom_id res chain seq x y z
N MET A 1 16.14 -19.05 -9.99
CA MET A 1 15.47 -18.05 -9.15
C MET A 1 14.07 -17.87 -9.72
N THR A 2 13.06 -18.39 -9.03
CA THR A 2 11.66 -18.30 -9.43
C THR A 2 11.24 -16.84 -9.58
N VAL A 3 10.67 -16.48 -10.73
CA VAL A 3 9.98 -15.21 -10.95
C VAL A 3 9.03 -15.01 -9.78
N SER A 4 9.15 -13.88 -9.08
CA SER A 4 8.26 -13.58 -7.98
C SER A 4 6.88 -13.29 -8.54
N ILE A 5 5.95 -14.21 -8.31
CA ILE A 5 4.58 -14.21 -8.86
C ILE A 5 3.63 -13.84 -7.72
N ARG A 6 2.64 -12.98 -8.00
CA ARG A 6 1.56 -12.71 -7.05
C ARG A 6 0.68 -13.97 -6.90
N PRO A 7 0.40 -14.45 -5.68
CA PRO A 7 -0.45 -15.61 -5.48
C PRO A 7 -1.88 -15.38 -5.99
N ARG A 8 -2.59 -16.48 -6.30
CA ARG A 8 -4.02 -16.46 -6.67
C ARG A 8 -4.83 -15.75 -5.58
N ILE A 9 -5.81 -14.98 -6.01
CA ILE A 9 -6.68 -14.23 -5.11
C ILE A 9 -7.63 -15.20 -4.40
N SER A 10 -7.83 -15.06 -3.08
CA SER A 10 -8.75 -15.88 -2.25
C SER A 10 -9.92 -15.05 -1.69
N GLY A 11 -11.00 -15.73 -1.24
CA GLY A 11 -12.41 -15.27 -1.19
C GLY A 11 -12.81 -14.00 -0.42
N ASP A 12 -14.09 -13.62 -0.63
CA ASP A 12 -14.78 -12.34 -0.33
C ASP A 12 -14.12 -11.07 -0.88
N ILE A 13 -14.10 -10.98 -2.21
CA ILE A 13 -13.45 -9.88 -2.94
C ILE A 13 -14.44 -8.79 -3.29
N MET A 14 -14.10 -7.56 -2.90
CA MET A 14 -14.74 -6.35 -3.40
C MET A 14 -14.18 -5.99 -4.79
N TYR A 15 -15.02 -6.17 -5.82
CA TYR A 15 -14.74 -5.71 -7.18
C TYR A 15 -15.12 -4.24 -7.32
N TYR A 16 -14.14 -3.39 -7.66
CA TYR A 16 -14.42 -2.00 -8.00
C TYR A 16 -15.01 -1.90 -9.39
N THR A 17 -14.34 -2.48 -10.39
CA THR A 17 -14.79 -2.55 -11.78
C THR A 17 -14.27 -3.85 -12.42
N ALA A 18 -14.99 -4.37 -13.40
CA ALA A 18 -14.54 -5.50 -14.22
C ALA A 18 -14.96 -5.28 -15.67
N TYR A 19 -14.06 -5.62 -16.59
CA TYR A 19 -14.16 -5.34 -18.02
C TYR A 19 -13.80 -6.56 -18.85
N LEU A 20 -14.45 -6.66 -20.01
CA LEU A 20 -14.08 -7.60 -21.07
C LEU A 20 -13.05 -6.93 -21.98
N LEU A 21 -11.85 -7.51 -22.09
CA LEU A 21 -10.73 -6.87 -22.80
C LEU A 21 -10.97 -6.74 -24.31
N SER A 22 -11.78 -7.63 -24.89
CA SER A 22 -12.13 -7.60 -26.31
C SER A 22 -13.14 -6.50 -26.66
N ALA A 23 -14.04 -6.16 -25.74
CA ALA A 23 -15.08 -5.14 -25.95
C ALA A 23 -14.71 -3.78 -25.33
N ASP A 24 -13.75 -3.76 -24.41
CA ASP A 24 -13.38 -2.61 -23.60
C ASP A 24 -11.86 -2.58 -23.36
N PRO A 25 -11.07 -2.25 -24.39
CA PRO A 25 -9.61 -2.20 -24.30
C PRO A 25 -9.14 -0.96 -23.52
N ILE A 26 -9.51 -0.86 -22.24
CA ILE A 26 -9.14 0.25 -21.37
C ILE A 26 -7.66 0.14 -20.98
N ARG A 27 -6.90 1.23 -21.13
CA ARG A 27 -5.63 1.42 -20.41
C ARG A 27 -5.94 1.90 -18.99
N PHE A 28 -5.67 1.07 -17.98
CA PHE A 28 -6.04 1.24 -16.55
C PHE A 28 -5.59 2.53 -15.83
N GLY A 29 -5.00 3.50 -16.52
CA GLY A 29 -4.66 4.82 -16.00
C GLY A 29 -5.75 5.90 -16.16
N SER A 30 -6.73 5.70 -17.06
CA SER A 30 -7.70 6.74 -17.46
C SER A 30 -9.13 6.53 -16.98
N ASP A 31 -9.44 5.42 -16.31
CA ASP A 31 -10.80 5.14 -15.80
C ASP A 31 -11.12 5.99 -14.55
N ILE A 32 -11.82 7.09 -14.79
CA ILE A 32 -12.22 8.05 -13.75
C ILE A 32 -13.24 7.43 -12.79
N LEU A 33 -14.17 6.60 -13.31
CA LEU A 33 -15.20 5.96 -12.48
C LEU A 33 -14.55 5.01 -11.47
N LEU A 34 -13.55 4.25 -11.89
CA LEU A 34 -12.72 3.43 -10.99
C LEU A 34 -12.04 4.30 -9.91
N LYS A 35 -11.41 5.42 -10.29
CA LYS A 35 -10.75 6.33 -9.33
C LYS A 35 -11.72 6.85 -8.28
N VAL A 36 -12.91 7.29 -8.68
CA VAL A 36 -13.96 7.76 -7.76
C VAL A 36 -14.38 6.66 -6.79
N ARG A 37 -14.61 5.45 -7.31
CA ARG A 37 -15.04 4.31 -6.48
C ARG A 37 -13.95 3.90 -5.50
N LYS A 38 -12.69 3.82 -5.94
CA LYS A 38 -11.54 3.53 -5.06
C LYS A 38 -11.44 4.57 -3.94
N ALA A 39 -11.52 5.86 -4.27
CA ALA A 39 -11.51 6.92 -3.26
C ALA A 39 -12.66 6.81 -2.25
N TYR A 40 -13.86 6.45 -2.68
CA TYR A 40 -15.02 6.22 -1.80
C TYR A 40 -14.77 5.06 -0.83
N PHE A 41 -14.38 3.88 -1.34
CA PHE A 41 -14.17 2.70 -0.49
C PHE A 41 -12.93 2.80 0.40
N THR A 42 -11.88 3.51 -0.03
CA THR A 42 -10.69 3.75 0.80
C THR A 42 -10.96 4.77 1.92
N SER A 43 -11.71 5.84 1.65
CA SER A 43 -11.96 6.88 2.64
C SER A 43 -13.15 6.59 3.56
N GLY A 44 -14.09 5.74 3.13
CA GLY A 44 -15.38 5.52 3.80
C GLY A 44 -16.30 6.75 3.82
N LYS A 45 -15.91 7.84 3.14
CA LYS A 45 -16.60 9.14 3.15
C LYS A 45 -17.27 9.42 1.79
N ARG A 46 -18.32 10.23 1.84
CA ARG A 46 -19.01 10.77 0.66
C ARG A 46 -18.01 11.39 -0.33
N GLN A 47 -18.12 11.03 -1.60
CA GLN A 47 -17.30 11.61 -2.68
C GLN A 47 -18.19 12.48 -3.57
N LYS A 48 -17.82 13.74 -3.81
CA LYS A 48 -18.55 14.65 -4.70
C LYS A 48 -17.57 15.59 -5.38
N ASN A 49 -17.55 15.59 -6.72
CA ASN A 49 -16.74 16.55 -7.45
C ASN A 49 -17.20 16.74 -8.90
N LYS A 50 -16.64 17.75 -9.57
CA LYS A 50 -16.67 17.97 -11.01
C LYS A 50 -15.23 18.01 -11.54
N ILE A 51 -14.89 17.05 -12.40
CA ILE A 51 -13.55 16.83 -12.94
C ILE A 51 -13.52 17.28 -14.42
N PHE A 52 -12.51 18.04 -14.86
CA PHE A 52 -12.29 18.47 -16.27
C PHE A 52 -10.94 18.00 -16.89
N LEU A 53 -10.80 16.74 -17.34
CA LEU A 53 -9.51 16.25 -17.86
C LEU A 53 -9.29 16.64 -19.32
N ASN A 54 -8.03 16.86 -19.69
CA ASN A 54 -7.60 16.71 -21.07
C ASN A 54 -6.84 15.38 -21.17
N VAL A 55 -7.39 14.41 -21.89
CA VAL A 55 -6.77 13.09 -22.10
C VAL A 55 -6.54 12.93 -23.58
N GLN A 56 -5.27 12.87 -24.00
CA GLN A 56 -4.87 12.67 -25.40
C GLN A 56 -5.45 13.72 -26.39
N GLY A 57 -5.72 14.94 -25.92
CA GLY A 57 -6.30 16.02 -26.73
C GLY A 57 -7.81 16.17 -26.61
N GLU A 58 -8.51 15.23 -25.98
CA GLU A 58 -9.95 15.31 -25.74
C GLU A 58 -10.28 15.96 -24.38
N ALA A 59 -11.17 16.96 -24.41
CA ALA A 59 -11.69 17.61 -23.21
C ALA A 59 -12.84 16.80 -22.59
N LEU A 60 -12.57 16.14 -21.46
CA LEU A 60 -13.50 15.33 -20.68
C LEU A 60 -14.02 16.10 -19.46
N GLN A 61 -15.34 16.09 -19.25
CA GLN A 61 -15.99 16.64 -18.05
C GLN A 61 -16.78 15.54 -17.33
N CYS A 62 -16.41 15.24 -16.09
CA CYS A 62 -17.13 14.28 -15.25
C CYS A 62 -17.78 14.97 -14.06
N PHE A 63 -19.00 14.58 -13.71
CA PHE A 63 -19.73 15.06 -12.54
C PHE A 63 -20.14 13.85 -11.74
N TYR A 64 -19.85 13.86 -10.43
CA TYR A 64 -20.27 12.75 -9.60
C TYR A 64 -20.65 13.12 -8.18
N THR A 65 -21.49 12.28 -7.59
CA THR A 65 -21.79 12.26 -6.15
C THR A 65 -22.06 10.83 -5.73
N MET A 66 -21.23 10.30 -4.83
CA MET A 66 -21.28 8.93 -4.32
C MET A 66 -21.45 8.99 -2.80
N GLU A 67 -22.47 8.32 -2.28
CA GLU A 67 -22.95 8.40 -0.90
C GLU A 67 -23.49 7.03 -0.47
N ASN A 68 -23.26 6.65 0.77
CA ASN A 68 -23.73 5.36 1.29
C ASN A 68 -25.26 5.18 1.09
N ARG A 69 -25.66 4.01 0.59
CA ARG A 69 -27.06 3.61 0.36
C ARG A 69 -27.83 4.50 -0.63
N ARG A 70 -27.16 5.24 -1.51
CA ARG A 70 -27.80 6.05 -2.56
C ARG A 70 -27.21 5.72 -3.92
N PRO A 71 -27.99 5.79 -5.01
CA PRO A 71 -27.44 5.65 -6.36
C PRO A 71 -26.31 6.66 -6.60
N LEU A 72 -25.21 6.21 -7.22
CA LEU A 72 -24.16 7.11 -7.69
C LEU A 72 -24.79 8.09 -8.67
N LYS A 73 -24.65 9.39 -8.44
CA LYS A 73 -24.90 10.36 -9.51
C LYS A 73 -23.64 10.43 -10.35
N TRP A 74 -23.70 10.08 -11.62
CA TRP A 74 -22.58 10.08 -12.56
C TRP A 74 -23.00 10.68 -13.89
N LYS A 75 -22.15 11.53 -14.45
CA LYS A 75 -22.26 12.07 -15.80
C LYS A 75 -20.87 12.32 -16.36
N LYS A 76 -20.54 11.77 -17.52
CA LYS A 76 -19.28 12.02 -18.24
C LYS A 76 -19.59 12.58 -19.62
N VAL A 77 -18.93 13.66 -19.97
CA VAL A 77 -19.10 14.39 -21.23
C VAL A 77 -17.74 14.52 -21.91
N SER A 78 -17.59 14.13 -23.17
CA SER A 78 -16.39 14.40 -23.99
C SER A 78 -16.76 15.37 -25.10
N GLU A 79 -16.01 16.45 -25.27
CA GLU A 79 -16.23 17.45 -26.34
C GLU A 79 -17.68 17.96 -26.43
N GLY A 80 -18.35 18.11 -25.27
CA GLY A 80 -19.75 18.55 -25.20
C GLY A 80 -20.80 17.46 -25.44
N ARG A 81 -20.40 16.23 -25.75
CA ARG A 81 -21.30 15.06 -25.94
C ARG A 81 -21.35 14.18 -24.69
N LEU A 82 -22.53 13.67 -24.36
CA LEU A 82 -22.72 12.78 -23.22
C LEU A 82 -22.18 11.38 -23.55
N CYS A 83 -21.18 10.92 -22.80
CA CYS A 83 -20.55 9.61 -23.00
C CYS A 83 -20.94 8.60 -21.93
N GLU A 84 -21.17 9.03 -20.69
CA GLU A 84 -21.67 8.14 -19.63
C GLU A 84 -22.67 8.83 -18.71
N ARG A 85 -23.61 8.07 -18.15
CA ARG A 85 -24.59 8.57 -17.17
C ARG A 85 -25.07 7.47 -16.23
N THR A 86 -25.55 7.86 -15.05
CA THR A 86 -26.32 6.93 -14.20
C THR A 86 -27.73 6.74 -14.74
N ALA A 87 -28.20 5.49 -14.77
CA ALA A 87 -29.61 5.12 -14.86
C ALA A 87 -30.05 4.31 -13.63
N GLN A 88 -31.28 4.48 -13.18
CA GLN A 88 -31.85 3.69 -12.09
C GLN A 88 -32.35 2.35 -12.63
N THR A 89 -32.06 1.27 -11.90
CA THR A 89 -32.44 -0.10 -12.30
C THR A 89 -33.55 -0.68 -11.40
N GLY A 90 -34.11 0.14 -10.51
CA GLY A 90 -35.12 -0.23 -9.52
C GLY A 90 -34.81 0.36 -8.13
N PRO A 91 -35.58 -0.02 -7.08
CA PRO A 91 -35.42 0.53 -5.73
C PRO A 91 -34.14 0.07 -5.01
N SER A 92 -33.45 -0.97 -5.50
CA SER A 92 -32.34 -1.64 -4.83
C SER A 92 -30.97 -1.48 -5.52
N GLY A 93 -30.89 -0.73 -6.62
CA GLY A 93 -29.63 -0.58 -7.36
C GLY A 93 -29.64 0.50 -8.44
N TYR A 94 -28.52 0.60 -9.14
CA TYR A 94 -28.35 1.52 -10.26
C TYR A 94 -27.37 0.93 -11.28
N CYS A 95 -27.32 1.51 -12.47
CA CYS A 95 -26.26 1.24 -13.43
C CYS A 95 -25.62 2.52 -13.96
N VAL A 96 -24.39 2.39 -14.46
CA VAL A 96 -23.73 3.42 -15.27
C VAL A 96 -23.79 2.96 -16.72
N GLU A 97 -24.46 3.75 -17.56
CA GLU A 97 -24.57 3.53 -19.01
C GLU A 97 -23.43 4.26 -19.72
N THR A 98 -22.76 3.58 -20.64
CA THR A 98 -21.83 4.19 -21.62
C THR A 98 -22.50 4.25 -22.97
N LEU A 99 -22.36 5.41 -23.61
CA LEU A 99 -23.00 5.77 -24.87
C LEU A 99 -21.93 5.90 -25.96
N ASP A 100 -22.25 5.48 -27.18
CA ASP A 100 -21.44 5.76 -28.36
C ASP A 100 -21.64 7.20 -28.87
N TYR A 101 -21.05 7.53 -30.02
CA TYR A 101 -21.21 8.84 -30.66
C TYR A 101 -22.64 9.14 -31.14
N SER A 102 -23.47 8.11 -31.35
CA SER A 102 -24.88 8.27 -31.77
C SER A 102 -25.82 8.47 -30.58
N GLY A 103 -25.35 8.26 -29.35
CA GLY A 103 -26.17 8.27 -28.13
C GLY A 103 -26.82 6.92 -27.82
N THR A 104 -26.40 5.86 -28.49
CA THR A 104 -26.83 4.49 -28.26
C THR A 104 -26.04 3.88 -27.11
N VAL A 105 -26.71 3.15 -26.22
CA VAL A 105 -26.04 2.49 -25.08
C VAL A 105 -25.26 1.27 -25.56
N ILE A 106 -23.95 1.29 -25.35
CA ILE A 106 -23.03 0.20 -25.73
C ILE A 106 -22.52 -0.60 -24.53
N LYS A 107 -22.68 -0.07 -23.31
CA LYS A 107 -22.27 -0.75 -22.07
C LYS A 107 -23.13 -0.32 -20.89
N LYS A 108 -23.45 -1.25 -19.98
CA LYS A 108 -24.10 -0.97 -18.69
C LYS A 108 -23.39 -1.68 -17.56
N MET A 109 -22.91 -0.94 -16.57
CA MET A 109 -22.31 -1.50 -15.36
C MET A 109 -23.27 -1.38 -14.18
N TYR A 110 -23.66 -2.50 -13.58
CA TYR A 110 -24.67 -2.58 -12.53
C TYR A 110 -24.06 -2.63 -11.14
N PHE A 111 -24.70 -1.93 -10.20
CA PHE A 111 -24.29 -1.83 -8.81
C PHE A 111 -25.48 -1.90 -7.87
N ASN A 112 -25.26 -2.42 -6.67
CA ASN A 112 -26.22 -2.28 -5.57
C ASN A 112 -26.06 -0.91 -4.87
N LEU A 113 -26.95 -0.61 -3.90
CA LEU A 113 -26.88 0.65 -3.13
C LEU A 113 -25.68 0.71 -2.16
N HIS A 114 -24.99 -0.40 -1.91
CA HIS A 114 -23.69 -0.42 -1.23
C HIS A 114 -22.53 -0.21 -2.21
N HIS A 115 -22.84 0.13 -3.46
CA HIS A 115 -21.91 0.36 -4.55
C HIS A 115 -21.05 -0.86 -4.93
N GLN A 116 -21.41 -2.07 -4.53
CA GLN A 116 -20.76 -3.30 -4.97
C GLN A 116 -21.11 -3.55 -6.43
N TRP A 117 -20.11 -3.92 -7.23
CA TRP A 117 -20.31 -4.29 -8.63
C TRP A 117 -21.06 -5.63 -8.71
N LEU A 118 -22.10 -5.67 -9.53
CA LEU A 118 -22.96 -6.84 -9.71
C LEU A 118 -22.71 -7.53 -11.05
N ARG A 119 -22.61 -6.76 -12.13
CA ARG A 119 -22.32 -7.24 -13.49
C ARG A 119 -22.02 -6.09 -14.46
N THR A 120 -21.43 -6.39 -15.60
CA THR A 120 -21.25 -5.50 -16.75
C THR A 120 -21.88 -6.15 -17.98
N GLU A 121 -22.74 -5.43 -18.67
CA GLU A 121 -23.39 -5.83 -19.93
C GLU A 121 -22.82 -5.00 -21.08
N TYR A 122 -22.57 -5.64 -22.21
CA TYR A 122 -22.10 -5.02 -23.46
C TYR A 122 -23.14 -5.21 -24.55
N PHE A 123 -23.37 -4.17 -25.35
CA PHE A 123 -24.40 -4.13 -26.38
C PHE A 123 -23.77 -3.81 -27.73
N ASP A 124 -24.25 -4.46 -28.78
CA ASP A 124 -23.82 -4.25 -30.16
C ASP A 124 -24.39 -2.96 -30.79
N GLY A 125 -25.28 -2.26 -30.07
CA GLY A 125 -25.95 -1.04 -30.49
C GLY A 125 -27.17 -1.25 -31.38
N PHE A 126 -27.47 -2.49 -31.80
CA PHE A 126 -28.61 -2.82 -32.67
C PHE A 126 -29.71 -3.58 -31.92
N HIS A 127 -29.34 -4.41 -30.96
CA HIS A 127 -30.26 -5.25 -30.20
C HIS A 127 -30.48 -4.72 -28.78
N SER A 128 -31.67 -4.99 -28.24
CA SER A 128 -32.04 -4.62 -26.86
C SER A 128 -31.47 -5.56 -25.81
N GLN A 129 -30.95 -6.72 -26.23
CA GLN A 129 -30.30 -7.71 -25.37
C GLN A 129 -28.78 -7.52 -25.40
N PRO A 130 -28.08 -7.77 -24.28
CA PRO A 130 -26.63 -7.68 -24.25
C PRO A 130 -25.98 -8.82 -25.04
N GLU A 131 -24.97 -8.48 -25.83
CA GLU A 131 -24.13 -9.43 -26.55
C GLU A 131 -23.25 -10.22 -25.58
N PHE A 132 -22.71 -9.54 -24.57
CA PHE A 132 -21.91 -10.13 -23.50
C PHE A 132 -22.37 -9.67 -22.12
N THR A 133 -22.42 -10.58 -21.16
CA THR A 133 -22.64 -10.25 -19.74
C THR A 133 -21.53 -10.85 -18.89
N LEU A 134 -20.80 -9.99 -18.17
CA LEU A 134 -19.74 -10.37 -17.25
C LEU A 134 -20.20 -10.16 -15.80
N MET A 135 -20.10 -11.16 -14.94
CA MET A 135 -20.52 -11.06 -13.54
C MET A 135 -19.70 -11.95 -12.59
N PRO A 136 -19.75 -11.76 -11.26
CA PRO A 136 -19.07 -12.62 -10.31
C PRO A 136 -19.51 -14.08 -10.44
N TRP A 137 -18.56 -15.03 -10.36
CA TRP A 137 -18.89 -16.45 -10.31
C TRP A 137 -19.34 -16.84 -8.89
N PRO A 138 -20.50 -17.52 -8.70
CA PRO A 138 -21.07 -17.76 -7.36
C PRO A 138 -20.32 -18.76 -6.45
N ASN A 139 -19.25 -19.40 -6.92
CA ASN A 139 -18.61 -20.49 -6.18
C ASN A 139 -17.61 -19.96 -5.14
N ALA A 140 -17.94 -20.10 -3.85
CA ALA A 140 -17.14 -19.64 -2.71
C ALA A 140 -15.72 -20.24 -2.62
N LYS A 141 -15.40 -21.32 -3.36
CA LYS A 141 -14.07 -21.97 -3.34
C LYS A 141 -13.08 -21.42 -4.36
N GLN A 142 -13.53 -20.70 -5.39
CA GLN A 142 -12.67 -20.16 -6.43
C GLN A 142 -13.12 -18.76 -6.85
N VAL A 143 -12.18 -17.82 -6.81
CA VAL A 143 -12.36 -16.46 -7.31
C VAL A 143 -12.39 -16.51 -8.84
N GLY A 144 -13.54 -16.19 -9.42
CA GLY A 144 -13.73 -16.23 -10.88
C GLY A 144 -14.85 -15.31 -11.35
N LEU A 145 -14.92 -15.13 -12.67
CA LEU A 145 -15.99 -14.39 -13.35
C LEU A 145 -16.77 -15.34 -14.26
N ALA A 146 -18.06 -15.07 -14.43
CA ALA A 146 -18.91 -15.73 -15.40
C ALA A 146 -19.06 -14.81 -16.63
N LEU A 147 -18.78 -15.33 -17.82
CA LEU A 147 -19.02 -14.64 -19.08
C LEU A 147 -20.13 -15.35 -19.86
N TYR A 148 -21.26 -14.67 -19.99
CA TYR A 148 -22.38 -15.08 -20.85
C TYR A 148 -22.25 -14.42 -22.21
N THR A 149 -22.56 -15.17 -23.27
CA THR A 149 -22.64 -14.68 -24.65
C THR A 149 -24.08 -14.90 -25.14
N ALA A 150 -24.57 -14.05 -26.05
CA ALA A 150 -25.93 -14.16 -26.58
C ALA A 150 -26.25 -15.55 -27.19
N GLU A 151 -25.22 -16.27 -27.68
CA GLU A 151 -25.34 -17.58 -28.34
C GLU A 151 -25.31 -18.80 -27.40
N ARG A 152 -24.99 -18.63 -26.10
CA ARG A 152 -24.77 -19.76 -25.18
C ARG A 152 -25.64 -19.66 -23.94
N GLU A 153 -26.36 -20.75 -23.63
CA GLU A 153 -27.16 -20.87 -22.40
C GLU A 153 -26.27 -21.02 -21.14
N THR A 154 -25.08 -21.62 -21.27
CA THR A 154 -24.14 -21.82 -20.15
C THR A 154 -22.99 -20.81 -20.20
N PRO A 155 -22.65 -20.14 -19.08
CA PRO A 155 -21.55 -19.18 -19.06
C PRO A 155 -20.18 -19.85 -19.16
N SER A 156 -19.22 -19.15 -19.74
CA SER A 156 -17.81 -19.51 -19.63
C SER A 156 -17.27 -19.05 -18.27
N VAL A 157 -16.70 -19.98 -17.50
CA VAL A 157 -16.08 -19.66 -16.21
C VAL A 157 -14.65 -19.19 -16.45
N LEU A 158 -14.35 -17.96 -16.02
CA LEU A 158 -13.04 -17.33 -16.15
C LEU A 158 -12.32 -17.39 -14.79
N GLN A 159 -11.12 -17.96 -14.77
CA GLN A 159 -10.31 -18.10 -13.58
C GLN A 159 -9.24 -17.00 -13.54
N SER A 160 -8.92 -16.52 -12.33
CA SER A 160 -7.84 -15.56 -12.16
C SER A 160 -6.48 -16.18 -12.49
N VAL A 161 -5.63 -15.45 -13.21
CA VAL A 161 -4.27 -15.88 -13.55
C VAL A 161 -3.21 -15.31 -12.60
N PRO A 162 -2.10 -16.03 -12.35
CA PRO A 162 -0.95 -15.49 -11.63
C PRO A 162 -0.31 -14.33 -12.40
N LEU A 163 0.11 -13.27 -11.70
CA LEU A 163 0.74 -12.09 -12.31
C LEU A 163 2.21 -11.97 -11.91
N PRO A 164 3.12 -11.62 -12.84
CA PRO A 164 4.50 -11.29 -12.50
C PRO A 164 4.56 -10.00 -11.68
N GLN A 165 5.62 -9.83 -10.88
CA GLN A 165 5.85 -8.57 -10.16
C GLN A 165 6.24 -7.40 -11.06
N GLU A 166 6.86 -7.67 -12.21
CA GLU A 166 7.32 -6.63 -13.15
C GLU A 166 6.27 -6.27 -14.20
N GLN A 167 6.02 -4.97 -14.37
CA GLN A 167 4.99 -4.47 -15.29
C GLN A 167 5.32 -4.77 -16.76
N ALA A 168 6.60 -4.70 -17.16
CA ALA A 168 7.00 -4.98 -18.54
C ALA A 168 6.73 -6.44 -18.95
N LEU A 169 6.97 -7.39 -18.03
CA LEU A 169 6.64 -8.80 -18.24
C LEU A 169 5.12 -9.02 -18.30
N LEU A 170 4.36 -8.32 -17.45
CA LEU A 170 2.91 -8.36 -17.49
C LEU A 170 2.36 -7.84 -18.83
N ASP A 171 2.87 -6.70 -19.30
CA ASP A 171 2.45 -6.11 -20.57
C ASP A 171 2.75 -7.05 -21.74
N GLN A 172 3.93 -7.69 -21.75
CA GLN A 172 4.29 -8.69 -22.74
C GLN A 172 3.39 -9.95 -22.65
N LEU A 173 3.10 -10.42 -21.44
CA LEU A 173 2.27 -11.61 -21.23
C LEU A 173 0.82 -11.39 -21.68
N VAL A 174 0.26 -10.21 -21.43
CA VAL A 174 -1.07 -9.81 -21.90
C VAL A 174 -1.12 -9.69 -23.43
N GLN A 175 -0.04 -9.25 -24.07
CA GLN A 175 0.05 -9.20 -25.53
C GLN A 175 0.09 -10.60 -26.17
N GLU A 176 0.83 -11.52 -25.55
CA GLU A 176 1.05 -12.87 -26.07
C GLU A 176 -0.11 -13.83 -25.76
N VAL A 177 -0.72 -13.70 -24.58
CA VAL A 177 -1.85 -14.51 -24.13
C VAL A 177 -2.94 -13.56 -23.64
N LEU A 178 -3.71 -12.98 -24.57
CA LEU A 178 -4.76 -12.02 -24.23
C LEU A 178 -5.86 -12.65 -23.35
N PRO A 179 -6.00 -12.22 -22.09
CA PRO A 179 -7.07 -12.69 -21.21
C PRO A 179 -8.43 -12.23 -21.72
N GLU A 180 -9.49 -12.95 -21.38
CA GLU A 180 -10.85 -12.52 -21.71
C GLU A 180 -11.24 -11.26 -20.93
N ALA A 181 -10.96 -11.24 -19.64
CA ALA A 181 -11.42 -10.18 -18.75
C ALA A 181 -10.36 -9.74 -17.76
N CYS A 182 -10.61 -8.58 -17.18
CA CYS A 182 -9.79 -7.98 -16.15
C CYS A 182 -10.70 -7.34 -15.10
N ALA A 183 -10.20 -7.24 -13.87
CA ALA A 183 -10.93 -6.54 -12.82
C ALA A 183 -9.98 -5.79 -11.89
N GLN A 184 -10.39 -4.62 -11.46
CA GLN A 184 -9.75 -3.92 -10.37
C GLN A 184 -10.41 -4.31 -9.06
N THR A 185 -9.63 -4.94 -8.18
CA THR A 185 -10.06 -5.39 -6.86
C THR A 185 -9.42 -4.53 -5.76
N ALA A 186 -9.85 -4.73 -4.52
CA ALA A 186 -9.17 -4.19 -3.34
C ALA A 186 -7.69 -4.60 -3.24
N GLN A 187 -7.33 -5.81 -3.70
CA GLN A 187 -5.95 -6.35 -3.66
C GLN A 187 -5.10 -5.98 -4.89
N GLY A 188 -5.69 -5.34 -5.90
CA GLY A 188 -4.98 -4.91 -7.11
C GLY A 188 -5.68 -5.31 -8.41
N LEU A 189 -4.96 -5.11 -9.53
CA LEU A 189 -5.41 -5.53 -10.85
C LEU A 189 -5.35 -7.05 -10.95
N ALA A 190 -6.40 -7.66 -11.49
CA ALA A 190 -6.52 -9.08 -11.72
C ALA A 190 -6.90 -9.32 -13.18
N TYR A 191 -6.32 -10.35 -13.80
CA TYR A 191 -6.71 -10.84 -15.11
C TYR A 191 -7.41 -12.19 -14.99
N PHE A 192 -8.37 -12.45 -15.86
CA PHE A 192 -9.19 -13.64 -15.85
C PHE A 192 -9.24 -14.24 -17.24
N CYS A 193 -9.04 -15.55 -17.32
CA CYS A 193 -9.13 -16.25 -18.58
C CYS A 193 -9.82 -17.61 -18.48
N THR A 194 -10.17 -18.16 -19.63
CA THR A 194 -10.65 -19.55 -19.73
C THR A 194 -9.57 -20.55 -19.29
N GLU A 195 -9.97 -21.76 -18.91
CA GLU A 195 -9.04 -22.83 -18.50
C GLU A 195 -8.01 -23.18 -19.59
N GLN A 196 -8.43 -23.13 -20.86
CA GLN A 196 -7.55 -23.34 -22.02
C GLN A 196 -6.42 -22.30 -22.06
N LYS A 197 -6.75 -21.01 -21.89
CA LYS A 197 -5.76 -19.93 -21.85
C LYS A 197 -4.96 -19.89 -20.56
N TYR A 198 -5.50 -20.38 -19.45
CA TYR A 198 -4.78 -20.43 -18.17
C TYR A 198 -3.49 -21.25 -18.29
N THR A 199 -3.57 -22.39 -18.97
CA THR A 199 -2.41 -23.26 -19.18
C THR A 199 -1.36 -22.58 -20.06
N LEU A 200 -1.78 -21.89 -21.13
CA LEU A 200 -0.88 -21.11 -21.99
C LEU A 200 -0.24 -19.94 -21.23
N TRP A 201 -1.00 -19.26 -20.37
CA TRP A 201 -0.53 -18.15 -19.56
C TRP A 201 0.59 -18.57 -18.62
N VAL A 202 0.40 -19.68 -17.88
CA VAL A 202 1.42 -20.20 -16.96
C VAL A 202 2.68 -20.65 -17.72
N GLN A 203 2.52 -21.36 -18.84
CA GLN A 203 3.66 -21.77 -19.67
C GLN A 203 4.45 -20.58 -20.22
N MET A 204 3.76 -19.51 -20.62
CA MET A 204 4.42 -18.32 -21.15
C MET A 204 5.10 -17.52 -20.04
N LEU A 205 4.50 -17.43 -18.86
CA LEU A 205 5.10 -16.82 -17.67
C LEU A 205 6.41 -17.52 -17.29
N ASP A 206 6.44 -18.85 -17.30
CA ASP A 206 7.66 -19.64 -17.05
C ASP A 206 8.74 -19.39 -18.11
N LYS A 207 8.35 -19.39 -19.40
CA LYS A 207 9.27 -19.11 -20.52
C LYS A 207 9.89 -17.72 -20.48
N LEU A 208 9.12 -16.71 -20.11
CA LEU A 208 9.60 -15.34 -19.98
C LEU A 208 10.57 -15.20 -18.79
N GLY A 209 10.27 -15.88 -17.68
CA GLY A 209 11.17 -15.97 -16.53
C GLY A 209 12.54 -16.56 -16.88
N GLU A 210 12.58 -17.66 -17.63
CA GLU A 210 13.85 -18.27 -18.06
C GLU A 210 14.68 -17.40 -19.01
N LYS A 211 14.02 -16.62 -19.88
CA LYS A 211 14.72 -15.70 -20.81
C LYS A 211 15.40 -14.56 -20.04
N GLU A 212 14.79 -14.10 -18.94
CA GLU A 212 15.33 -13.05 -18.09
C GLU A 212 16.56 -13.51 -17.31
N GLU A 213 16.53 -14.73 -16.75
CA GLU A 213 17.72 -15.30 -16.10
C GLU A 213 18.90 -15.44 -17.07
N LYS A 214 18.63 -15.85 -18.32
CA LYS A 214 19.64 -15.98 -19.38
C LYS A 214 20.16 -14.62 -19.87
N SER A 215 19.30 -13.59 -19.94
CA SER A 215 19.70 -12.22 -20.33
C SER A 215 20.48 -11.51 -19.21
N ALA A 216 20.07 -11.67 -17.95
CA ALA A 216 20.76 -11.17 -16.77
C ALA A 216 22.14 -11.81 -16.59
N ALA A 217 22.26 -13.13 -16.82
CA ALA A 217 23.54 -13.84 -16.83
C ALA A 217 24.47 -13.36 -17.96
N ARG A 218 23.91 -12.99 -19.12
CA ARG A 218 24.66 -12.43 -20.26
C ARG A 218 25.11 -10.99 -20.00
N ALA A 219 24.26 -10.17 -19.36
CA ALA A 219 24.55 -8.79 -18.96
C ALA A 219 25.61 -8.70 -17.85
N GLN A 220 25.60 -9.62 -16.88
CA GLN A 220 26.68 -9.74 -15.87
C GLN A 220 28.02 -10.14 -16.49
N ARG A 221 28.03 -11.00 -17.53
CA ARG A 221 29.25 -11.37 -18.26
C ARG A 221 29.81 -10.22 -19.11
N THR A 222 28.96 -9.35 -19.64
CA THR A 222 29.39 -8.17 -20.42
C THR A 222 29.89 -7.03 -19.53
N ARG A 223 29.31 -6.84 -18.33
CA ARG A 223 29.78 -5.82 -17.37
C ARG A 223 31.17 -6.09 -16.77
N LYS A 224 31.67 -7.33 -16.82
CA LYS A 224 33.06 -7.66 -16.40
C LYS A 224 34.12 -7.39 -17.48
N LYS A 225 33.74 -7.01 -18.71
CA LYS A 225 34.67 -6.89 -19.85
C LYS A 225 34.87 -5.48 -20.42
N ALA A 226 34.16 -4.46 -19.95
CA ALA A 226 34.33 -3.10 -20.45
C ALA A 226 34.50 -2.12 -19.28
N GLY A 227 35.75 -1.87 -18.92
CA GLY A 227 36.15 -0.68 -18.16
C GLY A 227 36.31 0.51 -19.12
N ALA A 228 35.81 1.67 -18.68
CA ALA A 228 36.06 3.02 -19.18
C ALA A 228 35.80 3.31 -20.68
N PHE A 229 34.76 4.09 -20.99
CA PHE A 229 34.84 5.47 -21.54
C PHE A 229 33.45 5.98 -22.00
N TYR A 230 33.33 7.30 -21.90
CA TYR A 230 32.25 8.29 -22.05
C TYR A 230 31.17 8.22 -23.17
N PHE A 231 30.08 8.95 -22.83
CA PHE A 231 29.17 9.85 -23.58
C PHE A 231 27.87 9.36 -24.24
N ASP A 232 26.81 10.00 -23.71
CA ASP A 232 25.46 10.36 -24.19
C ASP A 232 25.26 10.52 -25.71
N ILE A 233 24.06 10.16 -26.21
CA ILE A 233 23.17 10.99 -27.07
C ILE A 233 21.83 10.28 -27.35
N GLN A 234 20.77 11.09 -27.28
CA GLN A 234 19.38 11.00 -27.82
C GLN A 234 18.34 10.21 -27.01
N ALA A 235 17.35 10.82 -26.35
CA ALA A 235 16.34 11.82 -26.75
C ALA A 235 15.16 11.24 -27.56
N LEU A 236 13.95 11.67 -27.13
CA LEU A 236 12.60 11.46 -27.69
C LEU A 236 11.84 10.19 -27.27
N ALA A 237 11.03 10.34 -26.22
CA ALA A 237 9.68 9.77 -26.14
C ALA A 237 8.89 10.43 -24.98
N ASP A 238 8.08 11.40 -25.39
CA ASP A 238 6.71 11.71 -24.95
C ASP A 238 6.39 12.30 -23.56
N GLU A 239 5.78 13.48 -23.68
CA GLU A 239 4.95 14.20 -22.74
C GLU A 239 3.83 13.33 -22.14
N GLN A 240 3.71 13.31 -20.81
CA GLN A 240 2.42 13.11 -20.15
C GLN A 240 2.21 14.19 -19.10
N THR A 241 1.48 15.21 -19.53
CA THR A 241 0.77 16.18 -18.70
C THR A 241 -0.21 15.44 -17.79
N THR A 242 -0.03 15.57 -16.48
CA THR A 242 -1.03 15.17 -15.46
C THR A 242 -1.72 16.43 -14.97
N PHE A 243 -3.01 16.56 -15.28
CA PHE A 243 -3.90 17.64 -14.82
C PHE A 243 -4.73 17.15 -13.62
N ASP A 244 -4.62 17.83 -12.47
CA ASP A 244 -5.49 17.70 -11.30
C ASP A 244 -6.76 18.54 -11.46
N LEU A 245 -7.89 18.03 -11.00
CA LEU A 245 -9.23 18.54 -11.31
C LEU A 245 -10.14 18.70 -10.12
N THR A 246 -9.53 19.10 -9.03
CA THR A 246 -10.25 19.37 -7.79
C THR A 246 -10.50 20.86 -7.56
N LYS A 247 -10.10 21.76 -8.48
CA LYS A 247 -10.31 23.21 -8.31
C LYS A 247 -11.40 23.80 -9.22
N ALA A 248 -12.62 23.85 -8.72
CA ALA A 248 -13.58 24.94 -8.98
C ALA A 248 -14.64 25.01 -7.84
N PRO A 249 -15.03 26.22 -7.37
CA PRO A 249 -15.61 26.42 -6.05
C PRO A 249 -17.15 26.31 -6.04
N TYR A 250 -17.72 25.80 -4.94
CA TYR A 250 -19.15 25.94 -4.64
C TYR A 250 -19.31 26.78 -3.36
N LEU A 251 -19.93 27.94 -3.55
CA LEU A 251 -20.50 28.79 -2.51
C LEU A 251 -21.66 28.05 -1.83
N SER A 252 -21.66 28.03 -0.50
CA SER A 252 -22.83 27.71 0.32
C SER A 252 -23.35 28.98 0.99
N ALA A 253 -24.65 29.18 0.85
CA ALA A 253 -25.45 30.13 1.61
C ALA A 253 -25.59 29.66 3.07
N ASP A 254 -25.31 30.55 4.02
CA ASP A 254 -26.20 30.95 5.12
C ASP A 254 -25.45 31.93 6.05
N GLY A 255 -26.07 33.08 6.31
CA GLY A 255 -25.54 34.13 7.20
C GLY A 255 -25.71 33.80 8.69
N PRO A 256 -25.11 34.60 9.59
CA PRO A 256 -25.91 35.71 10.11
C PRO A 256 -25.16 37.05 10.31
N ALA A 257 -25.92 38.12 10.05
CA ALA A 257 -26.03 39.38 10.78
C ALA A 257 -24.79 39.98 11.50
N ALA A 258 -24.10 40.89 10.80
CA ALA A 258 -23.67 42.18 11.34
C ALA A 258 -23.30 43.10 10.17
N LEU A 259 -23.65 44.39 10.27
CA LEU A 259 -23.45 45.52 9.33
C LEU A 259 -24.76 46.10 8.75
N GLN A 260 -25.65 46.49 9.66
CA GLN A 260 -26.54 47.62 9.41
C GLN A 260 -25.80 48.90 9.80
N GLN A 261 -25.17 49.58 8.84
CA GLN A 261 -24.98 51.05 8.91
C GLN A 261 -24.64 51.75 7.59
N ASP A 262 -24.34 51.04 6.49
CA ASP A 262 -23.95 51.72 5.23
C ASP A 262 -25.05 51.86 4.17
N ALA A 263 -26.30 51.47 4.47
CA ALA A 263 -27.41 51.57 3.52
C ALA A 263 -28.15 52.93 3.51
N ALA A 264 -27.73 53.90 4.35
CA ALA A 264 -28.36 55.22 4.43
C ALA A 264 -27.67 56.30 3.57
N LEU A 265 -26.40 56.14 3.17
CA LEU A 265 -25.68 57.16 2.38
C LEU A 265 -25.82 57.02 0.85
N GLU A 266 -26.30 55.88 0.34
CA GLU A 266 -26.45 55.67 -1.12
C GLU A 266 -27.81 56.10 -1.70
N LYS A 267 -28.81 56.38 -0.85
CA LYS A 267 -30.13 56.87 -1.32
C LYS A 267 -30.24 58.39 -1.43
N GLU A 268 -29.30 59.14 -0.87
CA GLU A 268 -29.28 60.61 -0.98
C GLU A 268 -28.50 61.08 -2.22
N ASN A 269 -27.44 60.37 -2.64
CA ASN A 269 -26.60 60.75 -3.78
C ASN A 269 -27.14 60.35 -5.17
N LYS A 270 -28.18 59.49 -5.25
CA LYS A 270 -28.85 59.16 -6.52
C LYS A 270 -29.99 60.13 -6.88
N LYS A 271 -30.49 60.94 -5.94
CA LYS A 271 -31.55 61.93 -6.19
C LYS A 271 -30.99 63.26 -6.75
N THR A 272 -29.80 63.67 -6.30
CA THR A 272 -29.15 64.93 -6.70
C THR A 272 -28.48 64.90 -8.08
N ARG A 273 -28.20 63.71 -8.62
CA ARG A 273 -27.60 63.55 -9.96
C ARG A 273 -28.64 63.51 -11.08
N ALA A 274 -29.87 63.05 -10.78
CA ALA A 274 -30.97 62.98 -11.75
C ALA A 274 -31.72 64.31 -11.94
N GLU A 275 -31.59 65.28 -11.02
CA GLU A 275 -32.21 66.61 -11.15
C GLU A 275 -31.32 67.65 -11.86
N LYS A 276 -29.99 67.47 -11.91
CA LYS A 276 -29.08 68.41 -12.58
C LYS A 276 -28.90 68.17 -14.10
N GLU A 277 -29.24 67.00 -14.61
CA GLU A 277 -29.21 66.69 -16.06
C GLU A 277 -30.51 67.06 -16.80
N LYS A 278 -31.54 67.58 -16.11
CA LYS A 278 -32.82 67.99 -16.72
C LYS A 278 -32.97 69.48 -17.04
N VAL A 279 -31.96 70.33 -16.77
CA VAL A 279 -32.07 71.80 -16.96
C VAL A 279 -31.30 72.35 -18.17
N LEU A 280 -30.45 71.56 -18.85
CA LEU A 280 -29.61 72.10 -19.94
C LEU A 280 -29.91 71.56 -21.34
N LEU A 281 -31.16 71.21 -21.65
CA LEU A 281 -31.58 70.94 -23.03
C LEU A 281 -33.09 71.15 -23.19
N GLN A 282 -33.52 72.38 -23.51
CA GLN A 282 -34.76 72.60 -24.27
C GLN A 282 -34.76 73.94 -25.03
N LYS A 283 -34.57 73.79 -26.36
CA LYS A 283 -35.18 74.48 -27.52
C LYS A 283 -35.20 76.02 -27.63
N GLN A 284 -34.60 76.50 -28.73
CA GLN A 284 -35.22 77.49 -29.63
C GLN A 284 -35.12 77.02 -31.11
N PRO A 285 -36.04 77.47 -31.99
CA PRO A 285 -36.51 76.70 -33.15
C PRO A 285 -35.81 77.01 -34.47
N ALA A 286 -36.01 76.10 -35.43
CA ALA A 286 -35.48 76.13 -36.79
C ALA A 286 -36.12 77.23 -37.66
N GLN A 287 -35.29 77.95 -38.42
CA GLN A 287 -35.68 78.61 -39.67
C GLN A 287 -34.62 78.35 -40.76
N THR A 288 -35.09 77.65 -41.79
CA THR A 288 -34.87 77.85 -43.24
C THR A 288 -33.44 78.13 -43.74
N GLU A 289 -32.85 77.13 -44.42
CA GLU A 289 -31.64 77.26 -45.23
C GLU A 289 -31.89 78.10 -46.50
N GLU A 290 -31.39 79.35 -46.50
CA GLU A 290 -31.10 80.09 -47.72
C GLU A 290 -29.64 79.84 -48.16
N LYS A 291 -29.47 79.38 -49.41
CA LYS A 291 -28.17 79.22 -50.07
C LYS A 291 -27.45 80.57 -50.19
N ARG A 292 -26.52 80.87 -49.29
CA ARG A 292 -25.49 81.92 -49.49
C ARG A 292 -24.12 81.30 -49.78
N LYS A 293 -23.68 81.47 -51.04
CA LYS A 293 -22.32 81.23 -51.52
C LYS A 293 -21.31 81.94 -50.60
N ARG A 294 -20.49 81.18 -49.89
CA ARG A 294 -19.32 81.69 -49.16
C ARG A 294 -18.29 82.21 -50.18
N LYS A 295 -18.04 83.52 -50.18
CA LYS A 295 -16.79 84.08 -50.73
C LYS A 295 -15.63 83.52 -49.89
N LYS A 296 -14.57 83.08 -50.56
CA LYS A 296 -13.28 82.74 -49.92
C LYS A 296 -12.84 83.93 -49.05
N PRO A 297 -12.42 83.74 -47.79
CA PRO A 297 -11.69 84.78 -47.08
C PRO A 297 -10.38 84.97 -47.84
N GLN A 298 -10.14 86.18 -48.32
CA GLN A 298 -8.78 86.60 -48.70
C GLN A 298 -7.91 86.49 -47.44
N ALA A 299 -6.78 85.81 -47.57
CA ALA A 299 -5.76 85.77 -46.53
C ALA A 299 -5.37 87.21 -46.15
N PRO A 300 -5.40 87.59 -44.87
CA PRO A 300 -4.83 88.87 -44.46
C PRO A 300 -3.34 88.88 -44.81
N ALA A 301 -2.85 90.03 -45.26
CA ALA A 301 -1.44 90.27 -45.52
C ALA A 301 -0.59 89.79 -44.33
N ILE A 302 0.49 89.07 -44.63
CA ILE A 302 1.42 88.55 -43.63
C ILE A 302 2.07 89.75 -42.93
N ALA A 303 1.61 90.07 -41.73
CA ALA A 303 2.32 90.98 -40.83
C ALA A 303 3.72 90.39 -40.58
N GLY A 304 4.75 91.23 -40.66
CA GLY A 304 6.11 90.85 -40.29
C GLY A 304 6.17 90.38 -38.83
N PRO A 305 7.24 89.66 -38.43
CA PRO A 305 7.38 89.20 -37.05
C PRO A 305 7.46 90.37 -36.07
N ASP A 306 6.83 90.22 -34.90
CA ASP A 306 6.85 91.22 -33.82
C ASP A 306 8.27 91.38 -33.23
N LYS A 307 9.09 90.31 -33.24
CA LYS A 307 10.50 90.34 -32.83
C LYS A 307 11.34 89.31 -33.60
N VAL A 308 12.56 89.68 -33.98
CA VAL A 308 13.56 88.77 -34.59
C VAL A 308 14.63 88.45 -33.56
N LEU A 309 14.90 87.16 -33.36
CA LEU A 309 15.78 86.66 -32.31
C LEU A 309 16.93 85.83 -32.91
N PRO A 310 18.17 85.99 -32.44
CA PRO A 310 19.26 85.09 -32.83
C PRO A 310 19.04 83.72 -32.19
N LEU A 311 18.99 82.67 -33.02
CA LEU A 311 18.92 81.27 -32.57
C LEU A 311 20.34 80.66 -32.48
N SER A 312 21.24 81.04 -33.39
CA SER A 312 22.68 80.74 -33.38
C SER A 312 23.42 81.82 -34.18
N GLY A 313 24.76 81.75 -34.27
CA GLY A 313 25.56 82.73 -35.03
C GLY A 313 25.19 82.88 -36.52
N LYS A 314 24.40 81.96 -37.09
CA LYS A 314 23.92 82.02 -38.49
C LYS A 314 22.40 81.87 -38.65
N GLU A 315 21.65 81.52 -37.61
CA GLU A 315 20.20 81.29 -37.69
C GLU A 315 19.44 82.35 -36.89
N LYS A 316 18.37 82.89 -37.48
CA LYS A 316 17.40 83.76 -36.83
C LYS A 316 16.08 83.00 -36.64
N CYS A 317 15.35 83.32 -35.58
CA CYS A 317 13.98 82.90 -35.37
C CYS A 317 13.06 84.12 -35.23
N PHE A 318 11.79 83.92 -35.56
CA PHE A 318 10.77 84.93 -35.69
C PHE A 318 9.72 84.72 -34.61
N TYR A 319 9.44 85.75 -33.81
CA TYR A 319 8.43 85.73 -32.77
C TYR A 319 7.17 86.47 -33.24
N TYR A 320 6.02 85.90 -32.92
CA TYR A 320 4.70 86.45 -33.16
C TYR A 320 3.92 86.42 -31.84
N GLY A 321 3.63 87.57 -31.26
CA GLY A 321 2.98 87.69 -29.95
C GLY A 321 3.24 89.02 -29.25
N ALA A 322 2.69 89.17 -28.05
CA ALA A 322 2.82 90.42 -27.30
C ALA A 322 4.26 90.67 -26.83
N LEU A 323 4.64 91.95 -26.81
CA LEU A 323 5.87 92.48 -26.23
C LEU A 323 5.51 93.44 -25.09
N ASP A 324 6.30 93.45 -24.04
CA ASP A 324 6.19 94.47 -22.98
C ASP A 324 6.84 95.80 -23.39
N GLU A 325 6.79 96.78 -22.50
CA GLU A 325 7.33 98.14 -22.70
C GLU A 325 8.84 98.14 -23.02
N ASN A 326 9.57 97.08 -22.65
CA ASN A 326 11.00 96.93 -22.90
C ASN A 326 11.29 96.09 -24.17
N GLY A 327 10.25 95.73 -24.93
CA GLY A 327 10.36 94.86 -26.09
C GLY A 327 10.65 93.39 -25.74
N ALA A 328 10.47 92.97 -24.48
CA ALA A 328 10.63 91.58 -24.09
C ALA A 328 9.33 90.78 -24.34
N ARG A 329 9.46 89.51 -24.72
CA ARG A 329 8.31 88.64 -24.98
C ARG A 329 7.50 88.42 -23.72
N THR A 330 6.20 88.63 -23.82
CA THR A 330 5.23 88.46 -22.72
C THR A 330 3.92 87.90 -23.24
N GLY A 331 3.15 87.21 -22.39
CA GLY A 331 1.85 86.64 -22.76
C GLY A 331 1.96 85.50 -23.77
N LEU A 332 0.88 85.23 -24.52
CA LEU A 332 0.86 84.19 -25.54
C LEU A 332 1.68 84.61 -26.76
N GLY A 333 2.55 83.71 -27.24
CA GLY A 333 3.31 83.94 -28.45
C GLY A 333 3.90 82.68 -29.06
N ARG A 334 4.21 82.77 -30.35
CA ARG A 334 4.78 81.70 -31.16
C ARG A 334 6.14 82.11 -31.70
N THR A 335 7.14 81.26 -31.52
CA THR A 335 8.42 81.38 -32.22
C THR A 335 8.53 80.37 -33.36
N GLN A 336 9.04 80.80 -34.51
CA GLN A 336 9.21 79.99 -35.71
C GLN A 336 10.62 80.17 -36.29
N THR A 337 11.11 79.17 -37.03
CA THR A 337 12.35 79.27 -37.83
C THR A 337 12.15 80.19 -39.02
N SER A 338 13.25 80.53 -39.71
CA SER A 338 13.19 81.25 -40.98
C SER A 338 12.42 80.54 -42.10
N GLN A 339 12.20 79.23 -41.95
CA GLN A 339 11.43 78.40 -42.87
C GLN A 339 9.96 78.23 -42.43
N GLY A 340 9.50 78.98 -41.42
CA GLY A 340 8.12 78.92 -40.91
C GLY A 340 7.80 77.70 -40.05
N LYS A 341 8.81 76.95 -39.56
CA LYS A 341 8.57 75.83 -38.63
C LYS A 341 8.49 76.36 -37.19
N THR A 342 7.40 76.07 -36.50
CA THR A 342 7.24 76.42 -35.09
C THR A 342 8.31 75.75 -34.22
N LEU A 343 8.94 76.54 -33.34
CA LEU A 343 9.90 76.10 -32.32
C LEU A 343 9.25 76.06 -30.94
N TYR A 344 8.42 77.06 -30.63
CA TYR A 344 7.63 77.11 -29.40
C TYR A 344 6.31 77.84 -29.64
N ASP A 345 5.25 77.38 -28.98
CA ASP A 345 3.94 78.01 -28.95
C ASP A 345 3.41 77.95 -27.53
N GLY A 346 3.29 79.11 -26.86
CA GLY A 346 2.90 79.16 -25.46
C GLY A 346 3.14 80.51 -24.81
N THR A 347 3.18 80.52 -23.49
CA THR A 347 3.32 81.76 -22.72
C THR A 347 4.78 82.14 -22.46
N TYR A 348 5.03 83.45 -22.55
CA TYR A 348 6.30 84.08 -22.22
C TYR A 348 6.14 85.05 -21.04
N LYS A 349 7.21 85.21 -20.27
CA LYS A 349 7.38 86.25 -19.27
C LYS A 349 8.85 86.68 -19.27
N ASN A 350 9.11 87.99 -19.39
CA ASN A 350 10.46 88.56 -19.38
C ASN A 350 11.40 87.84 -20.37
N ASP A 351 10.96 87.66 -21.62
CA ASP A 351 11.72 86.96 -22.67
C ASP A 351 12.00 85.46 -22.41
N MET A 352 11.43 84.87 -21.37
CA MET A 352 11.57 83.45 -21.05
C MET A 352 10.26 82.70 -21.22
N ARG A 353 10.32 81.45 -21.68
CA ARG A 353 9.18 80.53 -21.67
C ARG A 353 8.73 80.36 -20.22
N ASN A 354 7.49 80.68 -19.92
CA ASN A 354 6.95 80.69 -18.57
C ASN A 354 5.43 80.46 -18.62
N GLY A 355 4.91 79.46 -17.92
CA GLY A 355 3.53 78.97 -18.05
C GLY A 355 3.41 77.80 -19.02
N PHE A 356 2.21 77.55 -19.56
CA PHE A 356 1.96 76.37 -20.41
C PHE A 356 2.39 76.63 -21.87
N GLY A 357 3.04 75.64 -22.49
CA GLY A 357 3.39 75.73 -23.91
C GLY A 357 3.90 74.44 -24.53
N VAL A 358 3.93 74.44 -25.87
CA VAL A 358 4.40 73.35 -26.72
C VAL A 358 5.74 73.75 -27.34
N TYR A 359 6.76 72.94 -27.09
CA TYR A 359 8.08 73.07 -27.70
C TYR A 359 8.27 71.98 -28.74
N TYR A 360 8.83 72.34 -29.88
CA TYR A 360 9.00 71.47 -31.03
C TYR A 360 10.49 71.30 -31.34
N PHE A 361 10.85 70.11 -31.84
CA PHE A 361 12.13 69.91 -32.49
C PHE A 361 12.20 70.69 -33.81
N LYS A 362 13.41 70.96 -34.31
CA LYS A 362 13.60 71.56 -35.66
C LYS A 362 12.95 70.72 -36.78
N THR A 363 12.67 69.45 -36.53
CA THR A 363 11.94 68.56 -37.45
C THR A 363 10.45 68.92 -37.57
N GLY A 364 9.89 69.66 -36.61
CA GLY A 364 8.45 69.93 -36.47
C GLY A 364 7.70 68.94 -35.57
N ARG A 365 8.37 67.89 -35.06
CA ARG A 365 7.79 66.98 -34.06
C ARG A 365 7.75 67.64 -32.69
N ILE A 366 6.73 67.32 -31.88
CA ILE A 366 6.63 67.80 -30.49
C ILE A 366 7.82 67.25 -29.70
N SER A 367 8.48 68.14 -28.96
CA SER A 367 9.57 67.83 -28.03
C SER A 367 9.09 67.85 -26.59
N TYR A 368 8.28 68.84 -26.22
CA TYR A 368 7.66 68.94 -24.90
C TYR A 368 6.33 69.65 -24.97
N LEU A 369 5.36 69.19 -24.19
CA LEU A 369 4.07 69.84 -23.97
C LEU A 369 3.86 69.93 -22.46
N GLY A 370 3.78 71.13 -21.90
CA GLY A 370 3.56 71.26 -20.47
C GLY A 370 3.94 72.63 -19.92
N ASN A 371 4.12 72.66 -18.61
CA ASN A 371 4.47 73.88 -17.89
C ASN A 371 5.97 74.20 -18.01
N TRP A 372 6.26 75.50 -18.04
CA TRP A 372 7.58 76.10 -18.14
C TRP A 372 7.76 77.13 -17.03
N LYS A 373 8.99 77.27 -16.54
CA LYS A 373 9.41 78.35 -15.66
C LYS A 373 10.83 78.75 -16.05
N ASP A 374 10.99 80.03 -16.39
CA ASP A 374 12.30 80.63 -16.70
C ASP A 374 13.10 79.79 -17.71
N ASN A 375 12.47 79.45 -18.84
CA ASN A 375 13.00 78.61 -19.92
C ASN A 375 13.27 77.13 -19.60
N LYS A 376 12.97 76.67 -18.39
CA LYS A 376 13.09 75.27 -17.97
C LYS A 376 11.71 74.60 -17.90
N ARG A 377 11.66 73.29 -18.13
CA ARG A 377 10.45 72.50 -17.86
C ARG A 377 10.23 72.43 -16.36
N ASP A 378 9.05 72.84 -15.91
CA ASP A 378 8.71 72.99 -14.49
C ASP A 378 7.20 72.82 -14.31
N GLY A 379 6.77 71.83 -13.53
CA GLY A 379 5.39 71.39 -13.43
C GLY A 379 5.06 70.18 -14.32
N PHE A 380 3.77 69.87 -14.49
CA PHE A 380 3.33 68.72 -15.27
C PHE A 380 3.60 68.90 -16.78
N GLY A 381 4.04 67.82 -17.44
CA GLY A 381 4.22 67.82 -18.88
C GLY A 381 4.48 66.44 -19.49
N ILE A 382 4.56 66.44 -20.81
CA ILE A 382 4.84 65.29 -21.67
C ILE A 382 6.10 65.63 -22.48
N ALA A 383 7.20 64.91 -22.23
CA ALA A 383 8.47 65.08 -22.93
C ALA A 383 8.72 63.93 -23.90
N PHE A 384 9.04 64.23 -25.15
CA PHE A 384 9.44 63.26 -26.16
C PHE A 384 10.95 63.25 -26.29
N ARG A 385 11.58 62.08 -26.25
CA ARG A 385 13.02 61.94 -26.46
C ARG A 385 13.32 61.77 -27.95
N PRO A 386 14.21 62.60 -28.54
CA PRO A 386 14.56 62.47 -29.95
C PRO A 386 15.45 61.26 -30.24
N THR A 387 16.12 60.71 -29.21
CA THR A 387 17.11 59.62 -29.35
C THR A 387 16.46 58.27 -29.56
N ASP A 388 15.46 57.91 -28.75
CA ASP A 388 14.82 56.60 -28.73
C ASP A 388 13.31 56.66 -29.02
N GLY A 389 12.74 57.86 -29.18
CA GLY A 389 11.30 58.07 -29.38
C GLY A 389 10.47 57.88 -28.11
N SER A 390 11.09 57.63 -26.95
CA SER A 390 10.36 57.41 -25.69
C SER A 390 9.66 58.66 -25.20
N VAL A 391 8.52 58.46 -24.55
CA VAL A 391 7.69 59.53 -23.99
C VAL A 391 7.78 59.50 -22.47
N HIS A 392 7.89 60.66 -21.84
CA HIS A 392 7.90 60.82 -20.40
C HIS A 392 6.73 61.69 -19.97
N VAL A 393 5.87 61.18 -19.10
CA VAL A 393 4.67 61.86 -18.60
C VAL A 393 4.81 62.01 -17.10
N GLY A 394 4.85 63.25 -16.61
CA GLY A 394 5.00 63.49 -15.18
C GLY A 394 5.32 64.94 -14.84
N VAL A 395 5.77 65.15 -13.60
CA VAL A 395 6.19 66.46 -13.09
C VAL A 395 7.67 66.67 -13.38
N PHE A 396 8.02 67.87 -13.84
CA PHE A 396 9.38 68.32 -14.05
C PHE A 396 9.73 69.40 -13.03
N GLU A 397 10.99 69.45 -12.60
CA GLU A 397 11.57 70.52 -11.81
C GLU A 397 12.96 70.80 -12.40
N ASN A 398 13.20 72.05 -12.83
CA ASN A 398 14.46 72.43 -13.46
C ASN A 398 14.91 71.47 -14.58
N ASP A 399 14.03 71.18 -15.55
CA ASP A 399 14.26 70.25 -16.66
C ASP A 399 14.41 68.75 -16.30
N ALA A 400 14.42 68.39 -15.02
CA ALA A 400 14.52 67.01 -14.57
C ALA A 400 13.16 66.47 -14.13
N PRO A 401 12.80 65.22 -14.51
CA PRO A 401 11.66 64.54 -13.92
C PRO A 401 11.76 64.43 -12.40
N ARG A 402 10.62 64.63 -11.72
CA ARG A 402 10.48 64.58 -10.27
C ARG A 402 9.16 63.92 -9.87
N GLY A 403 9.16 63.25 -8.72
CA GLY A 403 7.97 62.65 -8.15
C GLY A 403 7.50 61.47 -9.00
N THR A 404 6.20 61.23 -9.07
CA THR A 404 5.65 60.11 -9.84
C THR A 404 5.62 60.46 -11.32
N ALA A 405 6.29 59.66 -12.15
CA ALA A 405 6.27 59.80 -13.60
C ALA A 405 6.30 58.45 -14.32
N ALA A 406 5.67 58.41 -15.48
CA ALA A 406 5.62 57.26 -16.36
C ALA A 406 6.47 57.48 -17.62
N ARG A 407 7.16 56.45 -18.07
CA ARG A 407 7.91 56.42 -19.33
C ARG A 407 7.34 55.34 -20.24
N PHE A 408 7.08 55.72 -21.48
CA PHE A 408 6.60 54.85 -22.54
C PHE A 408 7.66 54.74 -23.64
N ASP A 409 7.73 53.61 -24.34
CA ASP A 409 8.56 53.47 -25.53
C ASP A 409 7.92 54.17 -26.74
N LYS A 410 8.53 54.04 -27.92
CA LYS A 410 8.05 54.69 -29.16
C LYS A 410 6.77 54.04 -29.71
N GLU A 411 6.46 52.81 -29.29
CA GLU A 411 5.22 52.08 -29.59
C GLU A 411 4.09 52.42 -28.61
N GLY A 412 4.39 53.11 -27.50
CA GLY A 412 3.43 53.48 -26.47
C GLY A 412 3.30 52.47 -25.33
N ASN A 413 4.16 51.45 -25.25
CA ASN A 413 4.15 50.50 -24.14
C ASN A 413 4.79 51.12 -22.89
N LEU A 414 4.22 50.82 -21.72
CA LEU A 414 4.76 51.29 -20.45
C LEU A 414 6.10 50.61 -20.14
N VAL A 415 7.18 51.40 -20.12
CA VAL A 415 8.54 50.93 -19.77
C VAL A 415 8.77 51.02 -18.27
N TYR A 416 8.26 52.08 -17.63
CA TYR A 416 8.44 52.31 -16.20
C TYR A 416 7.41 53.31 -15.67
N ALA A 417 6.80 53.05 -14.53
CA ALA A 417 6.08 54.03 -13.73
C ALA A 417 6.60 53.99 -12.29
N GLY A 418 7.00 55.13 -11.73
CA GLY A 418 7.53 55.14 -10.38
C GLY A 418 8.04 56.50 -9.96
N SER A 419 8.78 56.54 -8.84
CA SER A 419 9.33 57.78 -8.32
C SER A 419 10.64 58.17 -9.01
N TRP A 420 10.77 59.47 -9.25
CA TRP A 420 11.94 60.11 -9.86
C TRP A 420 12.45 61.20 -8.92
N LYS A 421 13.77 61.30 -8.83
CA LYS A 421 14.46 62.38 -8.14
C LYS A 421 15.68 62.75 -8.96
N ASP A 422 15.85 64.03 -9.25
CA ASP A 422 16.99 64.55 -10.03
C ASP A 422 17.20 63.81 -11.36
N GLY A 423 16.09 63.41 -12.00
CA GLY A 423 16.09 62.69 -13.28
C GLY A 423 16.49 61.22 -13.22
N VAL A 424 16.74 60.64 -12.04
CA VAL A 424 17.00 59.20 -11.83
C VAL A 424 15.84 58.51 -11.11
N LYS A 425 15.63 57.22 -11.42
CA LYS A 425 14.63 56.36 -10.77
C LYS A 425 14.99 56.16 -9.29
N THR A 426 14.00 56.28 -8.42
CA THR A 426 14.13 56.07 -6.98
C THR A 426 12.83 55.50 -6.40
N GLY A 427 12.85 54.98 -5.16
CA GLY A 427 11.66 54.48 -4.49
C GLY A 427 11.00 53.28 -5.17
N ALA A 428 9.68 53.14 -5.05
CA ALA A 428 8.94 52.06 -5.70
C ALA A 428 8.75 52.36 -7.20
N GLY A 429 8.91 51.33 -8.03
CA GLY A 429 8.66 51.43 -9.46
C GLY A 429 8.08 50.15 -10.03
N ILE A 430 7.26 50.32 -11.06
CA ILE A 430 6.57 49.28 -11.81
C ILE A 430 7.18 49.21 -13.20
N THR A 431 7.51 48.01 -13.65
CA THR A 431 7.88 47.71 -15.04
C THR A 431 6.94 46.65 -15.60
N VAL A 432 6.65 46.71 -16.90
CA VAL A 432 5.77 45.74 -17.58
C VAL A 432 6.62 44.84 -18.47
N ALA A 433 6.50 43.54 -18.32
CA ALA A 433 7.12 42.56 -19.20
C ALA A 433 6.32 42.42 -20.52
N PRO A 434 6.92 41.91 -21.61
CA PRO A 434 6.23 41.76 -22.91
C PRO A 434 4.95 40.92 -22.86
N ASN A 435 4.82 40.02 -21.89
CA ASN A 435 3.63 39.20 -21.66
C ASN A 435 2.54 39.89 -20.79
N GLY A 436 2.72 41.16 -20.45
CA GLY A 436 1.81 41.93 -19.59
C GLY A 436 2.02 41.73 -18.09
N ALA A 437 2.94 40.86 -17.66
CA ALA A 437 3.24 40.70 -16.24
C ALA A 437 3.87 41.97 -15.65
N LEU A 438 3.47 42.33 -14.44
CA LEU A 438 3.96 43.51 -13.74
C LEU A 438 5.05 43.11 -12.76
N GLN A 439 6.12 43.89 -12.72
CA GLN A 439 7.17 43.76 -11.72
C GLN A 439 7.24 45.03 -10.90
N ILE A 440 6.98 44.92 -9.60
CA ILE A 440 7.19 45.96 -8.60
C ILE A 440 8.58 45.77 -8.02
N SER A 441 9.41 46.79 -8.00
CA SER A 441 10.74 46.74 -7.39
C SER A 441 11.11 48.06 -6.74
N ALA A 442 11.98 48.00 -5.74
CA ALA A 442 12.61 49.18 -5.17
C ALA A 442 13.77 49.65 -6.07
N TRP A 443 13.96 50.96 -6.15
CA TRP A 443 14.99 51.63 -6.93
C TRP A 443 15.77 52.58 -6.03
N LYS A 444 17.09 52.63 -6.20
CA LYS A 444 17.97 53.58 -5.52
C LYS A 444 19.05 54.04 -6.50
N ASP A 445 19.16 55.34 -6.70
CA ASP A 445 20.15 55.98 -7.57
C ASP A 445 20.17 55.37 -8.99
N GLY A 446 18.99 55.13 -9.56
CA GLY A 446 18.81 54.52 -10.88
C GLY A 446 19.04 53.01 -10.94
N LYS A 447 19.48 52.36 -9.86
CA LYS A 447 19.71 50.91 -9.79
C LYS A 447 18.54 50.19 -9.12
N GLN A 448 18.04 49.16 -9.81
CA GLN A 448 17.01 48.27 -9.27
C GLN A 448 17.61 47.46 -8.11
N GLN A 449 16.86 47.37 -7.02
CA GLN A 449 17.21 46.55 -5.87
C GLN A 449 16.77 45.11 -6.09
N ASN A 450 17.45 44.16 -5.44
CA ASN A 450 17.21 42.73 -5.60
C ASN A 450 15.96 42.24 -4.84
N THR A 451 14.94 43.07 -4.68
CA THR A 451 13.68 42.73 -3.99
C THR A 451 12.50 43.28 -4.78
N GLY A 452 11.43 42.50 -4.85
CA GLY A 452 10.25 42.89 -5.58
C GLY A 452 9.09 41.93 -5.48
N ALA A 453 7.99 42.30 -6.12
CA ALA A 453 6.83 41.45 -6.32
C ALA A 453 6.56 41.31 -7.82
N LEU A 454 6.18 40.11 -8.23
CA LEU A 454 5.73 39.82 -9.58
C LEU A 454 4.23 39.56 -9.55
N LEU A 455 3.52 40.23 -10.44
CA LEU A 455 2.08 40.18 -10.58
C LEU A 455 1.73 39.77 -12.00
N ASP A 456 0.66 39.03 -12.17
CA ASP A 456 0.13 38.71 -13.49
C ASP A 456 -0.53 39.94 -14.15
N MET A 457 -1.05 39.76 -15.36
CA MET A 457 -1.71 40.83 -16.13
C MET A 457 -3.01 41.35 -15.48
N TYR A 458 -3.55 40.65 -14.47
CA TYR A 458 -4.74 41.04 -13.72
C TYR A 458 -4.41 41.66 -12.36
N GLY A 459 -3.11 41.73 -12.01
CA GLY A 459 -2.63 42.29 -10.75
C GLY A 459 -2.61 41.29 -9.59
N ALA A 460 -2.77 39.99 -9.84
CA ALA A 460 -2.61 38.98 -8.80
C ALA A 460 -1.10 38.73 -8.55
N VAL A 461 -0.68 38.82 -7.29
CA VAL A 461 0.71 38.56 -6.90
C VAL A 461 0.98 37.06 -6.99
N TYR A 462 1.87 36.63 -7.87
CA TYR A 462 2.31 35.23 -7.95
C TYR A 462 3.68 35.01 -7.30
N TYR A 463 4.45 36.07 -7.02
CA TYR A 463 5.72 35.98 -6.30
C TYR A 463 6.03 37.26 -5.53
N SER A 464 6.60 37.13 -4.33
CA SER A 464 7.17 38.23 -3.56
C SER A 464 8.48 37.79 -2.90
N GLY A 465 9.58 38.50 -3.17
CA GLY A 465 10.87 38.12 -2.63
C GLY A 465 12.06 38.70 -3.38
N GLY A 466 13.19 38.01 -3.26
CA GLY A 466 14.41 38.43 -3.91
C GLY A 466 14.39 38.15 -5.43
N LEU A 467 14.98 39.07 -6.18
CA LEU A 467 15.08 39.01 -7.65
C LEU A 467 16.50 39.37 -8.07
N LYS A 468 17.06 38.62 -9.02
CA LYS A 468 18.36 38.92 -9.64
C LYS A 468 18.25 38.67 -11.14
N ASN A 469 18.52 39.71 -11.94
CA ASN A 469 18.43 39.65 -13.40
C ASN A 469 17.08 39.10 -13.92
N GLY A 470 15.98 39.50 -13.27
CA GLY A 470 14.62 39.07 -13.63
C GLY A 470 14.23 37.67 -13.15
N LYS A 471 15.14 36.92 -12.51
CA LYS A 471 14.88 35.60 -11.93
C LYS A 471 14.68 35.65 -10.42
N LYS A 472 13.90 34.74 -9.86
CA LYS A 472 13.73 34.57 -8.40
C LYS A 472 15.05 34.10 -7.80
N GLU A 473 15.52 34.80 -6.77
CA GLU A 473 16.82 34.59 -6.14
C GLU A 473 16.75 34.94 -4.64
N GLY A 474 17.32 34.12 -3.77
CA GLY A 474 17.30 34.36 -2.33
C GLY A 474 15.95 34.05 -1.69
N LYS A 475 15.60 34.70 -0.57
CA LYS A 475 14.35 34.44 0.14
C LYS A 475 13.14 34.95 -0.66
N GLY A 476 12.11 34.14 -0.79
CA GLY A 476 10.87 34.53 -1.44
C GLY A 476 9.68 33.65 -1.08
N THR A 477 8.51 34.11 -1.50
CA THR A 477 7.22 33.45 -1.37
C THR A 477 6.54 33.38 -2.73
N LEU A 478 6.09 32.20 -3.11
CA LEU A 478 5.39 31.89 -4.35
C LEU A 478 3.93 31.62 -4.04
N PHE A 479 3.05 32.17 -4.88
CA PHE A 479 1.60 32.02 -4.76
C PHE A 479 1.03 31.39 -6.04
N ALA A 480 -0.05 30.64 -5.88
CA ALA A 480 -0.86 30.14 -6.99
C ALA A 480 -1.79 31.26 -7.50
N ALA A 481 -2.46 31.01 -8.63
CA ALA A 481 -3.37 31.97 -9.25
C ALA A 481 -4.58 32.34 -8.36
N ASP A 482 -4.97 31.44 -7.45
CA ASP A 482 -6.02 31.67 -6.45
C ASP A 482 -5.50 32.38 -5.17
N GLY A 483 -4.22 32.73 -5.12
CA GLY A 483 -3.56 33.35 -3.96
C GLY A 483 -3.09 32.35 -2.90
N ALA A 484 -3.30 31.04 -3.08
CA ALA A 484 -2.80 30.04 -2.14
C ALA A 484 -1.26 30.05 -2.11
N LEU A 485 -0.69 29.88 -0.91
CA LEU A 485 0.75 29.70 -0.76
C LEU A 485 1.18 28.42 -1.47
N VAL A 486 2.22 28.51 -2.31
CA VAL A 486 2.83 27.36 -2.98
C VAL A 486 4.15 27.04 -2.31
N TYR A 487 5.00 28.04 -2.07
CA TYR A 487 6.30 27.84 -1.47
C TYR A 487 6.78 29.08 -0.73
N THR A 488 7.46 28.89 0.39
CA THR A 488 8.24 29.94 1.06
C THR A 488 9.62 29.40 1.41
N GLY A 489 10.68 30.11 1.02
CA GLY A 489 12.04 29.60 1.22
C GLY A 489 13.06 30.26 0.32
N MET A 490 14.20 29.60 0.15
CA MET A 490 15.26 30.10 -0.74
C MET A 490 14.99 29.70 -2.20
N PHE A 491 15.40 30.59 -3.10
CA PHE A 491 15.36 30.44 -4.55
C PHE A 491 16.76 30.63 -5.14
N LYS A 492 17.03 29.94 -6.24
CA LYS A 492 18.21 30.15 -7.08
C LYS A 492 17.82 29.92 -8.54
N ASN A 493 17.98 30.95 -9.38
CA ASN A 493 17.59 30.88 -10.79
C ASN A 493 16.17 30.32 -11.01
N ASP A 494 15.16 30.88 -10.34
CA ASP A 494 13.75 30.47 -10.40
C ASP A 494 13.38 29.12 -9.75
N ALA A 495 14.35 28.29 -9.37
CA ALA A 495 14.12 27.01 -8.71
C ALA A 495 14.16 27.13 -7.18
N PHE A 496 13.41 26.26 -6.48
CA PHE A 496 13.54 26.11 -5.03
C PHE A 496 14.91 25.53 -4.69
N GLU A 497 15.58 26.13 -3.72
CA GLU A 497 16.94 25.77 -3.31
C GLU A 497 17.03 25.92 -1.78
N GLY A 498 17.93 25.21 -1.11
CA GLY A 498 18.18 25.40 0.32
C GLY A 498 16.96 25.12 1.22
N GLN A 499 16.85 25.83 2.33
CA GLN A 499 15.73 25.63 3.27
C GLN A 499 14.44 26.29 2.77
N GLY A 500 13.33 25.56 2.88
CA GLY A 500 12.01 26.07 2.53
C GLY A 500 10.87 25.22 3.05
N ARG A 501 9.65 25.66 2.77
CA ARG A 501 8.40 24.94 2.98
C ARG A 501 7.57 25.00 1.70
N LEU A 502 7.30 23.83 1.12
CA LEU A 502 6.38 23.62 0.02
C LEU A 502 4.99 23.32 0.61
N PHE A 503 3.96 23.99 0.12
CA PHE A 503 2.56 23.74 0.46
C PHE A 503 1.94 22.90 -0.64
N LEU A 504 1.26 21.83 -0.23
CA LEU A 504 0.71 20.82 -1.12
C LEU A 504 -0.77 21.12 -1.42
N GLU A 505 -1.27 20.58 -2.52
CA GLU A 505 -2.67 20.77 -2.93
C GLU A 505 -3.68 20.12 -1.97
N ASP A 506 -3.25 19.11 -1.20
CA ASP A 506 -4.03 18.46 -0.15
C ASP A 506 -4.10 19.26 1.17
N GLY A 507 -3.59 20.50 1.17
CA GLY A 507 -3.48 21.36 2.35
C GLY A 507 -2.25 21.05 3.23
N GLY A 508 -1.59 19.92 3.00
CA GLY A 508 -0.37 19.53 3.70
C GLY A 508 0.84 20.39 3.32
N SER A 509 1.99 20.08 3.91
CA SER A 509 3.23 20.78 3.57
C SER A 509 4.46 19.92 3.79
N ILE A 510 5.54 20.24 3.07
CA ILE A 510 6.85 19.63 3.23
C ILE A 510 7.85 20.73 3.56
N ALA A 511 8.50 20.63 4.73
CA ALA A 511 9.50 21.58 5.19
C ALA A 511 10.87 20.91 5.27
N GLY A 512 11.88 21.50 4.66
CA GLY A 512 13.24 20.98 4.68
C GLY A 512 14.12 21.52 3.56
N THR A 513 15.08 20.72 3.14
CA THR A 513 16.05 21.11 2.11
C THR A 513 15.53 20.81 0.70
N PHE A 514 15.70 21.77 -0.21
CA PHE A 514 15.36 21.71 -1.63
C PHE A 514 16.63 21.87 -2.47
N VAL A 515 16.68 21.13 -3.58
CA VAL A 515 17.74 21.23 -4.60
C VAL A 515 17.07 21.14 -5.96
N ASN A 516 17.31 22.13 -6.82
CA ASN A 516 16.72 22.20 -8.17
C ASN A 516 15.19 21.98 -8.19
N GLY A 517 14.46 22.61 -7.25
CA GLY A 517 13.01 22.54 -7.19
C GLY A 517 12.44 21.30 -6.48
N LYS A 518 13.27 20.33 -6.10
CA LYS A 518 12.82 19.08 -5.45
C LYS A 518 13.34 18.98 -4.03
N VAL A 519 12.52 18.41 -3.14
CA VAL A 519 12.94 18.05 -1.77
C VAL A 519 14.08 17.03 -1.84
N ASN A 520 15.19 17.34 -1.18
CA ASN A 520 16.41 16.56 -1.17
C ASN A 520 17.13 16.73 0.18
N GLY A 521 17.50 15.63 0.83
CA GLY A 521 18.07 15.63 2.18
C GLY A 521 17.00 15.51 3.26
N LYS A 522 17.26 16.09 4.45
CA LYS A 522 16.31 16.01 5.57
C LYS A 522 15.10 16.92 5.33
N ALA A 523 13.91 16.36 5.47
CA ALA A 523 12.66 17.12 5.43
C ALA A 523 11.52 16.38 6.17
N CYS A 524 10.56 17.16 6.64
CA CYS A 524 9.38 16.69 7.34
C CYS A 524 8.12 16.99 6.52
N LYS A 525 7.21 16.01 6.40
CA LYS A 525 5.88 16.17 5.79
C LYS A 525 4.81 16.32 6.89
N TYR A 526 3.89 17.25 6.69
CA TYR A 526 2.79 17.55 7.58
C TYR A 526 1.44 17.45 6.85
N THR A 527 0.38 17.13 7.59
CA THR A 527 -1.02 17.28 7.14
C THR A 527 -1.46 18.75 7.13
N GLU A 528 -2.65 19.03 6.61
CA GLU A 528 -3.29 20.36 6.65
C GLU A 528 -3.40 20.94 8.06
N ASN A 529 -3.67 20.09 9.06
CA ASN A 529 -3.76 20.51 10.47
C ASN A 529 -2.38 20.63 11.16
N GLY A 530 -1.28 20.48 10.43
CA GLY A 530 0.07 20.57 10.98
C GLY A 530 0.55 19.30 11.71
N THR A 531 -0.20 18.19 11.66
CA THR A 531 0.25 16.91 12.22
C THR A 531 1.39 16.34 11.39
N LEU A 532 2.50 15.97 12.04
CA LEU A 532 3.65 15.33 11.38
C LEU A 532 3.25 13.96 10.82
N VAL A 533 3.59 13.69 9.57
CA VAL A 533 3.30 12.44 8.84
C VAL A 533 4.56 11.67 8.53
N TYR A 534 5.63 12.39 8.17
CA TYR A 534 6.92 11.80 7.86
C TYR A 534 8.04 12.72 8.31
N ASP A 535 9.08 12.15 8.90
CA ASP A 535 10.33 12.83 9.22
C ASP A 535 11.50 11.95 8.77
N GLY A 536 12.29 12.40 7.81
CA GLY A 536 13.39 11.58 7.31
C GLY A 536 14.13 12.14 6.12
N MET A 537 14.88 11.26 5.48
CA MET A 537 15.66 11.56 4.29
C MET A 537 14.80 11.50 3.03
N TRP A 538 15.13 12.38 2.09
CA TRP A 538 14.49 12.51 0.78
C TRP A 538 15.54 12.58 -0.32
N LYS A 539 15.18 12.07 -1.49
CA LYS A 539 15.96 12.23 -2.72
C LYS A 539 15.00 12.38 -3.90
N ASP A 540 15.24 13.39 -4.72
CA ASP A 540 14.45 13.68 -5.92
C ASP A 540 12.93 13.78 -5.68
N GLY A 541 12.54 14.32 -4.51
CA GLY A 541 11.13 14.50 -4.13
C GLY A 541 10.46 13.26 -3.52
N LEU A 542 11.19 12.17 -3.30
CA LEU A 542 10.67 10.94 -2.68
C LEU A 542 11.41 10.61 -1.38
N PRO A 543 10.74 10.03 -0.37
CA PRO A 543 11.40 9.44 0.80
C PRO A 543 12.50 8.45 0.38
N ASN A 544 13.73 8.66 0.84
CA ASN A 544 14.87 7.84 0.48
C ASN A 544 15.99 7.91 1.54
N GLY A 545 16.35 6.79 2.14
CA GLY A 545 17.17 6.70 3.35
C GLY A 545 16.33 6.50 4.60
N ASP A 546 16.91 6.77 5.77
CA ASP A 546 16.21 6.57 7.03
C ASP A 546 15.10 7.59 7.26
N GLY A 547 13.98 7.14 7.82
CA GLY A 547 12.84 7.98 8.15
C GLY A 547 11.88 7.34 9.14
N ALA A 548 10.99 8.18 9.66
CA ALA A 548 9.90 7.79 10.54
C ALA A 548 8.56 8.25 9.95
N LEU A 549 7.61 7.33 9.84
CA LEU A 549 6.21 7.60 9.51
C LEU A 549 5.40 7.68 10.81
N TYR A 550 4.49 8.63 10.87
CA TYR A 550 3.64 8.90 12.04
C TYR A 550 2.18 8.66 11.68
N ALA A 551 1.47 7.95 12.55
CA ALA A 551 0.02 7.82 12.49
C ALA A 551 -0.66 9.01 13.21
N ALA A 552 -1.95 9.17 12.97
CA ALA A 552 -2.73 10.28 13.53
C ALA A 552 -2.84 10.24 15.07
N ASP A 553 -2.67 9.06 15.68
CA ASP A 553 -2.71 8.86 17.13
C ASP A 553 -1.36 9.14 17.82
N GLY A 554 -0.32 9.49 17.06
CA GLY A 554 1.05 9.73 17.55
C GLY A 554 1.95 8.51 17.57
N SER A 555 1.44 7.30 17.28
CA SER A 555 2.29 6.13 17.07
C SER A 555 3.16 6.32 15.82
N LYS A 556 4.34 5.69 15.79
CA LYS A 556 5.30 5.85 14.69
C LYS A 556 5.98 4.55 14.29
N MET A 557 6.38 4.46 13.03
CA MET A 557 7.24 3.39 12.52
C MET A 557 8.49 3.99 11.89
N GLN A 558 9.66 3.45 12.23
CA GLN A 558 10.96 3.94 11.79
C GLN A 558 11.72 2.85 11.05
N GLY A 559 12.30 3.19 9.91
CA GLY A 559 13.07 2.27 9.07
C GLY A 559 13.64 2.99 7.85
N SER A 560 14.10 2.22 6.87
CA SER A 560 14.69 2.77 5.65
C SER A 560 13.66 2.80 4.51
N PHE A 561 13.77 3.82 3.66
CA PHE A 561 12.93 4.03 2.49
C PHE A 561 13.78 4.04 1.23
N ILE A 562 13.28 3.47 0.15
CA ILE A 562 13.93 3.49 -1.17
C ILE A 562 12.88 3.90 -2.19
N GLN A 563 13.08 5.05 -2.84
CA GLN A 563 12.18 5.58 -3.88
C GLN A 563 10.71 5.67 -3.39
N GLY A 564 10.53 6.17 -2.17
CA GLY A 564 9.21 6.33 -1.54
C GLY A 564 8.60 5.06 -0.95
N LYS A 565 9.24 3.89 -1.11
CA LYS A 565 8.74 2.62 -0.57
C LYS A 565 9.50 2.24 0.70
N ALA A 566 8.76 1.77 1.70
CA ALA A 566 9.33 1.15 2.89
C ALA A 566 10.20 -0.05 2.49
N ALA A 567 11.41 -0.16 3.03
CA ALA A 567 12.36 -1.21 2.70
C ALA A 567 13.07 -1.74 3.96
N GLY A 568 13.08 -3.07 4.10
CA GLY A 568 13.77 -3.75 5.19
C GLY A 568 12.96 -3.82 6.49
N CYS A 569 13.66 -3.88 7.62
CA CYS A 569 13.05 -4.00 8.94
C CYS A 569 12.68 -2.62 9.49
N PHE A 570 11.51 -2.56 10.12
CA PHE A 570 10.98 -1.38 10.79
C PHE A 570 10.89 -1.62 12.29
N SER A 571 11.06 -0.54 13.05
CA SER A 571 10.76 -0.48 14.49
C SER A 571 9.50 0.36 14.67
N CYS A 572 8.45 -0.24 15.24
CA CYS A 572 7.18 0.43 15.51
C CYS A 572 7.09 0.80 16.98
N PHE A 573 6.60 2.00 17.27
CA PHE A 573 6.50 2.57 18.59
C PHE A 573 5.06 3.03 18.84
N SER A 574 4.56 2.78 20.05
CA SER A 574 3.28 3.32 20.54
C SER A 574 3.31 4.84 20.62
N LYS A 575 2.15 5.46 20.85
CA LYS A 575 2.01 6.91 21.09
C LYS A 575 2.83 7.43 22.28
N ASP A 576 3.13 6.56 23.25
CA ASP A 576 3.95 6.90 24.43
C ASP A 576 5.46 6.68 24.17
N GLY A 577 5.84 6.24 22.96
CA GLY A 577 7.23 6.01 22.57
C GLY A 577 7.79 4.63 22.93
N ARG A 578 6.99 3.73 23.51
CA ARG A 578 7.43 2.34 23.80
C ARG A 578 7.55 1.51 22.52
N LEU A 579 8.55 0.63 22.45
CA LEU A 579 8.74 -0.27 21.31
C LEU A 579 7.65 -1.35 21.33
N CYS A 580 6.92 -1.49 20.23
CA CYS A 580 5.84 -2.48 20.08
C CYS A 580 6.23 -3.61 19.14
N TYR A 581 7.01 -3.32 18.09
CA TYR A 581 7.37 -4.31 17.10
C TYR A 581 8.70 -3.98 16.42
N LYS A 582 9.47 -5.02 16.09
CA LYS A 582 10.67 -4.91 15.25
C LYS A 582 10.67 -6.04 14.23
N GLY A 583 10.55 -5.73 12.95
CA GLY A 583 10.50 -6.73 11.89
C GLY A 583 10.12 -6.17 10.54
N THR A 584 9.81 -7.05 9.60
CA THR A 584 9.32 -6.66 8.28
C THR A 584 7.84 -6.26 8.33
N LEU A 585 7.42 -5.44 7.38
CA LEU A 585 6.04 -4.96 7.25
C LEU A 585 5.59 -5.09 5.79
N ALA A 586 4.31 -5.44 5.60
CA ALA A 586 3.64 -5.38 4.30
C ALA A 586 2.32 -4.63 4.46
N ASP A 587 2.07 -3.63 3.61
CA ASP A 587 0.88 -2.76 3.66
C ASP A 587 0.55 -2.17 5.05
N GLY A 588 1.60 -1.90 5.84
CA GLY A 588 1.49 -1.34 7.19
C GLY A 588 1.18 -2.36 8.30
N LEU A 589 1.05 -3.64 7.96
CA LEU A 589 0.83 -4.74 8.91
C LEU A 589 2.13 -5.53 9.14
N TYR A 590 2.21 -6.22 10.28
CA TYR A 590 3.31 -7.15 10.56
C TYR A 590 3.27 -8.30 9.54
N ASP A 591 4.36 -8.48 8.81
CA ASP A 591 4.46 -9.49 7.75
C ASP A 591 5.91 -9.94 7.61
N GLY A 592 6.14 -11.24 7.43
CA GLY A 592 7.49 -11.82 7.43
C GLY A 592 8.01 -12.08 8.83
N GLN A 593 9.30 -11.83 9.11
CA GLN A 593 9.90 -12.12 10.41
C GLN A 593 9.89 -10.88 11.32
N GLY A 594 9.55 -11.07 12.59
CA GLY A 594 9.58 -9.97 13.56
C GLY A 594 9.45 -10.39 15.01
N VAL A 595 9.70 -9.42 15.88
CA VAL A 595 9.56 -9.53 17.33
C VAL A 595 8.49 -8.53 17.79
N LEU A 596 7.47 -9.03 18.48
CA LEU A 596 6.41 -8.25 19.12
C LEU A 596 6.75 -8.05 20.59
N TYR A 597 6.50 -6.84 21.08
CA TYR A 597 6.82 -6.40 22.44
C TYR A 597 5.57 -5.89 23.16
N GLU A 598 5.45 -6.25 24.44
CA GLU A 598 4.51 -5.65 25.39
C GLU A 598 5.29 -5.24 26.64
N GLU A 599 5.08 -4.03 27.13
CA GLU A 599 5.83 -3.45 28.27
C GLU A 599 7.36 -3.60 28.13
N ASP A 600 7.87 -3.36 26.91
CA ASP A 600 9.29 -3.48 26.53
C ASP A 600 9.88 -4.91 26.69
N LYS A 601 9.04 -5.92 26.89
CA LYS A 601 9.42 -7.34 26.90
C LYS A 601 8.96 -8.04 25.61
N PRO A 602 9.79 -8.91 25.01
CA PRO A 602 9.33 -9.70 23.87
C PRO A 602 8.22 -10.64 24.32
N VAL A 603 7.09 -10.60 23.61
CA VAL A 603 5.96 -11.53 23.81
C VAL A 603 5.87 -12.55 22.69
N TYR A 604 6.44 -12.25 21.52
CA TYR A 604 6.52 -13.17 20.41
C TYR A 604 7.70 -12.86 19.50
N ASP A 605 8.39 -13.89 19.03
CA ASP A 605 9.48 -13.80 18.06
C ASP A 605 9.28 -14.89 17.00
N GLY A 606 8.91 -14.50 15.78
CA GLY A 606 8.63 -15.45 14.71
C GLY A 606 8.01 -14.82 13.48
N ALA A 607 7.35 -15.67 12.69
CA ALA A 607 6.72 -15.21 11.46
C ALA A 607 5.34 -14.56 11.71
N PHE A 608 5.02 -13.61 10.84
CA PHE A 608 3.76 -12.89 10.77
C PHE A 608 3.22 -12.92 9.34
N ALA A 609 1.89 -12.93 9.21
CA ALA A 609 1.20 -12.69 7.95
C ALA A 609 -0.03 -11.83 8.24
N CYS A 610 -0.17 -10.71 7.53
CA CYS A 610 -1.31 -9.79 7.69
C CYS A 610 -1.57 -9.35 9.15
N GLY A 611 -0.52 -9.17 9.95
CA GLY A 611 -0.62 -8.77 11.36
C GLY A 611 -0.79 -9.91 12.37
N GLU A 612 -1.04 -11.14 11.93
CA GLU A 612 -1.23 -12.30 12.81
C GLU A 612 0.03 -13.16 12.92
N LYS A 613 0.25 -13.76 14.10
CA LYS A 613 1.32 -14.74 14.32
C LYS A 613 1.06 -15.97 13.44
N CYS A 614 2.05 -16.37 12.65
CA CYS A 614 1.96 -17.52 11.75
C CYS A 614 3.32 -18.24 11.65
N GLY A 615 3.36 -19.39 10.97
CA GLY A 615 4.61 -20.09 10.67
C GLY A 615 5.38 -20.49 11.93
N MET A 616 6.71 -20.59 11.84
CA MET A 616 7.53 -20.92 13.01
C MET A 616 7.71 -19.69 13.91
N GLY A 617 7.58 -19.87 15.22
CA GLY A 617 7.80 -18.79 16.19
C GLY A 617 7.98 -19.27 17.63
N ARG A 618 8.29 -18.30 18.50
CA ARG A 618 8.44 -18.45 19.95
C ARG A 618 7.49 -17.48 20.65
N LEU A 619 6.72 -17.98 21.62
CA LEU A 619 5.83 -17.20 22.45
C LEU A 619 6.41 -17.09 23.85
N PHE A 620 6.31 -15.90 24.43
CA PHE A 620 6.83 -15.59 25.76
C PHE A 620 5.70 -15.10 26.66
N GLU A 621 5.68 -15.56 27.91
CA GLU A 621 4.83 -15.05 28.99
C GLU A 621 5.78 -14.64 30.14
N ASP A 622 5.65 -13.41 30.64
CA ASP A 622 6.54 -12.83 31.67
C ASP A 622 8.05 -12.92 31.36
N GLY A 623 8.41 -12.95 30.08
CA GLY A 623 9.80 -13.06 29.61
C GLY A 623 10.35 -14.49 29.52
N ALA A 624 9.58 -15.50 29.93
CA ALA A 624 9.91 -16.90 29.76
C ALA A 624 9.30 -17.45 28.47
N CYS A 625 10.07 -18.23 27.69
CA CYS A 625 9.55 -18.91 26.52
C CYS A 625 8.58 -20.02 26.96
N VAL A 626 7.30 -19.88 26.61
CA VAL A 626 6.25 -20.84 26.97
C VAL A 626 5.87 -21.75 25.81
N TYR A 627 6.17 -21.36 24.57
CA TYR A 627 5.91 -22.18 23.40
C TYR A 627 6.91 -21.89 22.28
N MET A 628 7.36 -22.94 21.61
CA MET A 628 8.16 -22.85 20.40
C MET A 628 7.63 -23.84 19.37
N GLY A 629 7.23 -23.35 18.19
CA GLY A 629 6.68 -24.21 17.16
C GLY A 629 5.87 -23.44 16.12
N MET A 630 5.00 -24.17 15.45
CA MET A 630 4.16 -23.63 14.39
C MET A 630 2.96 -22.83 14.95
N PHE A 631 2.61 -21.75 14.27
CA PHE A 631 1.46 -20.89 14.51
C PHE A 631 0.56 -20.81 13.27
N ALA A 632 -0.74 -20.73 13.51
CA ALA A 632 -1.72 -20.30 12.51
C ALA A 632 -2.80 -19.48 13.20
N HIS A 633 -3.16 -18.32 12.61
CA HIS A 633 -4.17 -17.42 13.15
C HIS A 633 -3.91 -17.01 14.61
N GLY A 634 -2.67 -16.65 14.94
CA GLY A 634 -2.32 -16.20 16.28
C GLY A 634 -2.08 -17.31 17.32
N LEU A 635 -2.48 -18.55 17.02
CA LEU A 635 -2.48 -19.66 17.97
C LEU A 635 -1.46 -20.75 17.60
N PRO A 636 -0.90 -21.48 18.58
CA PRO A 636 -0.16 -22.71 18.33
C PRO A 636 -0.96 -23.68 17.43
N ASN A 637 -0.41 -24.02 16.27
CA ASN A 637 -1.06 -24.88 15.29
C ASN A 637 -0.01 -25.58 14.43
N GLY A 638 0.02 -26.91 14.46
CA GLY A 638 1.12 -27.73 13.93
C GLY A 638 2.03 -28.26 15.03
N TYR A 639 3.23 -28.70 14.67
CA TYR A 639 4.17 -29.27 15.64
C TYR A 639 4.87 -28.17 16.45
N GLY A 640 5.02 -28.41 17.75
CA GLY A 640 5.67 -27.48 18.67
C GLY A 640 5.99 -28.10 20.03
N GLN A 641 6.57 -27.29 20.91
CA GLN A 641 6.87 -27.65 22.30
C GLN A 641 6.27 -26.58 23.22
N ARG A 642 5.64 -27.01 24.32
CA ARG A 642 5.13 -26.15 25.40
C ARG A 642 6.03 -26.30 26.63
N PHE A 643 6.27 -25.19 27.30
CA PHE A 643 7.04 -25.09 28.53
C PHE A 643 6.19 -24.47 29.65
N GLU A 644 6.40 -24.94 30.87
CA GLU A 644 5.87 -24.35 32.10
C GLU A 644 7.01 -24.24 33.11
N ASN A 645 7.21 -23.08 33.72
CA ASN A 645 8.32 -22.80 34.65
C ASN A 645 9.72 -23.19 34.09
N GLY A 646 9.91 -23.07 32.78
CA GLY A 646 11.16 -23.42 32.10
C GLY A 646 11.35 -24.92 31.82
N GLN A 647 10.44 -25.78 32.28
CA GLN A 647 10.43 -27.21 32.00
C GLN A 647 9.52 -27.50 30.81
N ARG A 648 9.94 -28.40 29.92
CA ARG A 648 9.11 -28.87 28.82
C ARG A 648 8.01 -29.75 29.40
N VAL A 649 6.75 -29.43 29.06
CA VAL A 649 5.57 -30.19 29.51
C VAL A 649 4.91 -30.97 28.38
N TYR A 650 5.09 -30.51 27.13
CA TYR A 650 4.56 -31.19 25.96
C TYR A 650 5.41 -30.97 24.71
N TYR A 651 5.54 -32.02 23.90
CA TYR A 651 6.14 -31.98 22.57
C TYR A 651 5.25 -32.74 21.60
N GLY A 652 4.72 -32.09 20.56
CA GLY A 652 3.79 -32.76 19.64
C GLY A 652 3.00 -31.81 18.78
N PHE A 653 1.91 -32.33 18.22
CA PHE A 653 1.02 -31.55 17.38
C PHE A 653 0.04 -30.72 18.23
N PHE A 654 -0.27 -29.52 17.75
CA PHE A 654 -1.21 -28.57 18.32
C PHE A 654 -2.27 -28.24 17.28
N GLN A 655 -3.50 -28.03 17.73
CA GLN A 655 -4.57 -27.49 16.91
C GLN A 655 -5.31 -26.43 17.74
N ASN A 656 -5.35 -25.20 17.23
CA ASN A 656 -6.00 -24.06 17.87
C ASN A 656 -5.55 -23.86 19.34
N GLY A 657 -4.24 -23.98 19.60
CA GLY A 657 -3.66 -23.79 20.94
C GLY A 657 -3.70 -25.03 21.84
N LEU A 658 -4.43 -26.08 21.48
CA LEU A 658 -4.60 -27.28 22.31
C LEU A 658 -3.77 -28.45 21.78
N TYR A 659 -3.34 -29.34 22.69
CA TYR A 659 -2.71 -30.60 22.30
C TYR A 659 -3.66 -31.42 21.42
N HIS A 660 -3.17 -31.86 20.27
CA HIS A 660 -3.95 -32.60 19.29
C HIS A 660 -3.05 -33.55 18.50
N GLY A 661 -3.60 -34.59 17.87
CA GLY A 661 -2.81 -35.52 17.07
C GLY A 661 -1.78 -36.26 17.92
N HIS A 662 -0.57 -36.50 17.39
CA HIS A 662 0.47 -37.24 18.11
C HIS A 662 1.38 -36.30 18.92
N GLY A 663 1.72 -36.71 20.13
CA GLY A 663 2.62 -35.96 21.01
C GLY A 663 3.11 -36.74 22.22
N MET A 664 3.87 -36.05 23.07
CA MET A 664 4.45 -36.54 24.31
C MET A 664 4.20 -35.53 25.42
N LEU A 665 3.73 -36.00 26.58
CA LEU A 665 3.72 -35.25 27.82
C LEU A 665 4.95 -35.57 28.65
N PHE A 666 5.44 -34.57 29.36
CA PHE A 666 6.62 -34.65 30.20
C PHE A 666 6.26 -34.32 31.64
N GLU A 667 6.96 -34.97 32.56
CA GLU A 667 6.96 -34.67 34.00
C GLU A 667 8.42 -34.60 34.44
N ASP A 668 8.83 -33.52 35.10
CA ASP A 668 10.23 -33.25 35.46
C ASP A 668 11.20 -33.37 34.26
N ASP A 669 10.78 -32.88 33.10
CA ASP A 669 11.47 -32.97 31.79
C ASP A 669 11.79 -34.40 31.32
N ARG A 670 11.08 -35.40 31.86
CA ARG A 670 11.13 -36.80 31.40
C ARG A 670 9.84 -37.18 30.69
N PRO A 671 9.90 -37.92 29.57
CA PRO A 671 8.72 -38.46 28.91
C PRO A 671 7.87 -39.30 29.87
N LYS A 672 6.60 -38.92 30.05
CA LYS A 672 5.64 -39.64 30.90
C LYS A 672 4.54 -40.31 30.09
N TYR A 673 4.01 -39.63 29.08
CA TYR A 673 3.00 -40.18 28.19
C TYR A 673 3.37 -39.91 26.74
N ALA A 674 3.17 -40.87 25.84
CA ALA A 674 3.39 -40.72 24.40
C ALA A 674 2.22 -41.33 23.64
N GLY A 675 1.60 -40.56 22.75
CA GLY A 675 0.52 -41.08 21.90
C GLY A 675 -0.39 -39.99 21.36
N SER A 676 -1.69 -40.30 21.25
CA SER A 676 -2.68 -39.43 20.62
C SER A 676 -3.41 -38.51 21.62
N PHE A 677 -3.65 -37.28 21.18
CA PHE A 677 -4.32 -36.22 21.93
C PHE A 677 -5.45 -35.63 21.09
N SER A 678 -6.51 -35.20 21.75
CA SER A 678 -7.61 -34.47 21.12
C SER A 678 -8.17 -33.44 22.08
N ALA A 679 -8.29 -32.19 21.61
CA ALA A 679 -8.79 -31.06 22.38
C ALA A 679 -8.12 -30.91 23.76
N GLY A 680 -6.79 -31.04 23.81
CA GLY A 680 -6.00 -30.87 25.03
C GLY A 680 -6.00 -32.07 25.97
N LYS A 681 -6.71 -33.16 25.63
CA LYS A 681 -6.82 -34.37 26.46
C LYS A 681 -6.20 -35.57 25.78
N MET A 682 -5.70 -36.51 26.58
CA MET A 682 -5.32 -37.85 26.10
C MET A 682 -6.51 -38.51 25.40
N HIS A 683 -6.30 -39.02 24.19
CA HIS A 683 -7.36 -39.62 23.38
C HIS A 683 -6.83 -40.65 22.39
N GLY A 684 -7.56 -41.75 22.18
CA GLY A 684 -7.02 -42.87 21.42
C GLY A 684 -5.92 -43.56 22.22
N ARG A 685 -4.84 -43.99 21.59
CA ARG A 685 -3.80 -44.77 22.26
C ARG A 685 -2.71 -43.91 22.86
N ILE A 686 -2.32 -44.24 24.08
CA ILE A 686 -1.29 -43.55 24.87
C ILE A 686 -0.45 -44.62 25.56
N ASN A 687 0.86 -44.53 25.39
CA ASN A 687 1.82 -45.28 26.17
C ASN A 687 2.24 -44.44 27.38
N ARG A 688 2.24 -45.02 28.58
CA ARG A 688 2.93 -44.46 29.75
C ARG A 688 4.36 -44.96 29.76
N VAL A 689 5.29 -44.04 29.91
CA VAL A 689 6.73 -44.27 29.82
C VAL A 689 7.36 -43.99 31.18
N SER A 690 8.29 -44.84 31.60
CA SER A 690 9.15 -44.64 32.77
C SER A 690 10.55 -45.13 32.44
N ASP A 691 11.56 -44.29 32.69
CA ASP A 691 12.98 -44.60 32.45
C ASP A 691 13.24 -45.21 31.06
N GLY A 692 12.58 -44.68 30.02
CA GLY A 692 12.72 -45.15 28.63
C GLY A 692 11.95 -46.43 28.29
N HIS A 693 11.23 -47.03 29.23
CA HIS A 693 10.44 -48.24 29.05
C HIS A 693 8.95 -47.92 29.03
N ILE A 694 8.20 -48.59 28.15
CA ILE A 694 6.73 -48.55 28.19
C ILE A 694 6.27 -49.41 29.36
N ILE A 695 5.65 -48.79 30.35
CA ILE A 695 5.11 -49.49 31.52
C ILE A 695 3.59 -49.68 31.42
N GLU A 696 2.90 -48.90 30.59
CA GLU A 696 1.48 -49.10 30.29
C GLU A 696 1.16 -48.73 28.84
N GLU A 697 0.33 -49.52 28.16
CA GLU A 697 -0.34 -49.15 26.91
C GLU A 697 -1.83 -48.96 27.18
N CYS A 698 -2.34 -47.75 27.00
CA CYS A 698 -3.68 -47.36 27.38
C CYS A 698 -4.50 -46.90 26.16
N ILE A 699 -5.82 -47.09 26.22
CA ILE A 699 -6.78 -46.41 25.35
C ILE A 699 -7.53 -45.38 26.19
N TYR A 700 -7.48 -44.13 25.75
CA TYR A 700 -8.16 -43.00 26.35
C TYR A 700 -9.35 -42.52 25.51
N GLN A 701 -10.44 -42.19 26.18
CA GLN A 701 -11.57 -41.47 25.58
C GLN A 701 -11.83 -40.21 26.40
N GLN A 702 -11.67 -39.04 25.76
CA GLN A 702 -11.84 -37.73 26.40
C GLN A 702 -11.07 -37.56 27.73
N GLY A 703 -9.83 -38.05 27.80
CA GLY A 703 -8.98 -37.97 28.98
C GLY A 703 -9.21 -39.09 30.02
N LYS A 704 -10.18 -39.99 29.82
CA LYS A 704 -10.39 -41.16 30.70
C LYS A 704 -9.79 -42.41 30.08
N CYS A 705 -8.97 -43.14 30.83
CA CYS A 705 -8.49 -44.46 30.43
C CYS A 705 -9.64 -45.46 30.48
N ILE A 706 -9.91 -46.14 29.37
CA ILE A 706 -11.00 -47.13 29.22
C ILE A 706 -10.49 -48.58 29.06
N TYR A 707 -9.22 -48.72 28.72
CA TYR A 707 -8.54 -50.00 28.54
C TYR A 707 -7.04 -49.81 28.79
N MET A 708 -6.39 -50.77 29.43
CA MET A 708 -4.97 -50.71 29.75
C MET A 708 -4.33 -52.09 29.62
N ARG A 709 -3.10 -52.10 29.10
CA ARG A 709 -2.10 -53.14 29.32
C ARG A 709 -1.01 -52.57 30.21
N SER A 710 -0.66 -53.21 31.31
CA SER A 710 0.44 -52.77 32.19
C SER A 710 1.54 -53.81 32.24
N TYR A 711 2.78 -53.36 32.37
CA TYR A 711 3.98 -54.19 32.27
C TYR A 711 4.90 -53.99 33.46
N THR A 712 5.73 -54.98 33.75
CA THR A 712 6.92 -54.80 34.57
C THR A 712 8.00 -54.03 33.79
N LEU A 713 9.04 -53.53 34.49
CA LEU A 713 10.17 -52.85 33.84
C LEU A 713 10.95 -53.74 32.88
N ASP A 714 10.99 -55.06 33.13
CA ASP A 714 11.58 -56.07 32.24
C ASP A 714 10.63 -56.56 31.15
N GLY A 715 9.41 -55.99 31.05
CA GLY A 715 8.49 -56.16 29.92
C GLY A 715 7.44 -57.26 30.09
N ALA A 716 7.36 -57.94 31.23
CA ALA A 716 6.31 -58.92 31.47
C ALA A 716 4.94 -58.23 31.59
N LEU A 717 3.95 -58.68 30.81
CA LEU A 717 2.57 -58.21 30.93
C LEU A 717 2.03 -58.59 32.31
N LEU A 718 1.50 -57.63 33.05
CA LEU A 718 0.91 -57.79 34.40
C LEU A 718 -0.62 -57.82 34.37
N TYR A 719 -1.21 -57.03 33.48
CA TYR A 719 -2.66 -56.90 33.34
C TYR A 719 -3.00 -56.43 31.94
N GLU A 720 -4.09 -56.93 31.38
CA GLU A 720 -4.76 -56.32 30.23
C GLU A 720 -6.27 -56.30 30.44
N GLY A 721 -6.94 -55.18 30.21
CA GLY A 721 -8.39 -55.15 30.38
C GLY A 721 -9.00 -53.77 30.49
N ASN A 722 -10.31 -53.75 30.70
CA ASN A 722 -11.10 -52.55 30.87
C ASN A 722 -10.69 -51.77 32.13
N ILE A 723 -10.75 -50.44 32.01
CA ILE A 723 -10.50 -49.50 33.09
C ILE A 723 -11.69 -48.56 33.20
N LYS A 724 -12.10 -48.27 34.42
CA LYS A 724 -13.08 -47.24 34.72
C LYS A 724 -12.65 -46.48 35.96
N ASP A 725 -12.60 -45.15 35.83
CA ASP A 725 -12.18 -44.22 36.88
C ASP A 725 -10.84 -44.62 37.55
N GLY A 726 -9.90 -45.11 36.73
CA GLY A 726 -8.55 -45.52 37.17
C GLY A 726 -8.46 -46.92 37.80
N MET A 727 -9.58 -47.65 37.89
CA MET A 727 -9.62 -48.99 38.46
C MET A 727 -9.88 -50.05 37.37
N ARG A 728 -9.37 -51.27 37.58
CA ARG A 728 -9.74 -52.45 36.79
C ARG A 728 -11.20 -52.76 37.06
N GLU A 729 -12.04 -52.49 36.07
CA GLU A 729 -13.49 -52.66 36.16
C GLU A 729 -14.01 -53.03 34.77
N GLY A 730 -14.59 -54.22 34.65
CA GLY A 730 -14.96 -54.84 33.37
C GLY A 730 -14.09 -56.04 33.04
N MET A 731 -14.04 -56.44 31.78
CA MET A 731 -13.31 -57.65 31.35
C MET A 731 -11.80 -57.42 31.37
N GLY A 732 -11.03 -58.40 31.83
CA GLY A 732 -9.57 -58.37 31.76
C GLY A 732 -8.91 -59.70 32.09
N CYS A 733 -7.59 -59.70 31.94
CA CYS A 733 -6.68 -60.78 32.29
C CYS A 733 -5.58 -60.21 33.22
N ALA A 734 -5.24 -60.94 34.27
CA ALA A 734 -4.05 -60.67 35.07
C ALA A 734 -3.01 -61.77 34.84
N PHE A 735 -1.75 -61.41 35.05
CA PHE A 735 -0.61 -62.27 34.78
C PHE A 735 0.38 -62.22 35.95
N THR A 736 1.19 -63.26 36.09
CA THR A 736 2.32 -63.30 37.02
C THR A 736 3.53 -62.57 36.43
N GLU A 737 4.57 -62.33 37.23
CA GLU A 737 5.85 -61.76 36.77
C GLU A 737 6.56 -62.60 35.68
N PHE A 738 6.16 -63.87 35.51
CA PHE A 738 6.68 -64.77 34.48
C PHE A 738 5.81 -64.80 33.22
N GLY A 739 4.79 -63.95 33.14
CA GLY A 739 3.86 -63.87 32.00
C GLY A 739 2.80 -64.98 31.97
N GLU A 740 2.62 -65.73 33.07
CA GLU A 740 1.57 -66.72 33.17
C GLU A 740 0.23 -66.06 33.49
N LYS A 741 -0.82 -66.38 32.75
CA LYS A 741 -2.17 -65.88 33.02
C LYS A 741 -2.65 -66.40 34.39
N SER A 742 -2.75 -65.51 35.37
CA SER A 742 -3.19 -65.80 36.74
C SER A 742 -4.70 -65.68 36.91
N PHE A 743 -5.35 -64.84 36.09
CA PHE A 743 -6.79 -64.68 36.09
C PHE A 743 -7.30 -64.19 34.72
N GLU A 744 -8.49 -64.64 34.33
CA GLU A 744 -9.22 -64.18 33.15
C GLU A 744 -10.69 -64.03 33.51
N GLY A 745 -11.27 -62.84 33.37
CA GLY A 745 -12.65 -62.61 33.77
C GLY A 745 -13.03 -61.16 34.01
N ILE A 746 -14.12 -60.95 34.72
CA ILE A 746 -14.58 -59.61 35.13
C ILE A 746 -13.83 -59.18 36.39
N PHE A 747 -13.30 -57.97 36.36
CA PHE A 747 -12.79 -57.23 37.51
C PHE A 747 -13.83 -56.22 38.01
N LYS A 748 -13.83 -55.96 39.32
CA LYS A 748 -14.61 -54.90 39.95
C LYS A 748 -13.76 -54.25 41.04
N TYR A 749 -13.52 -52.94 40.94
CA TYR A 749 -12.68 -52.19 41.88
C TYR A 749 -11.28 -52.80 42.10
N ASN A 750 -10.56 -53.09 41.00
CA ASN A 750 -9.23 -53.74 40.98
C ASN A 750 -9.20 -55.24 41.34
N GLU A 751 -10.28 -55.80 41.87
CA GLU A 751 -10.33 -57.20 42.31
C GLU A 751 -10.98 -58.13 41.28
N PRO A 752 -10.46 -59.36 41.12
CA PRO A 752 -11.13 -60.42 40.38
C PRO A 752 -12.55 -60.69 40.92
N PHE A 753 -13.57 -60.59 40.07
CA PHE A 753 -14.98 -60.80 40.45
C PHE A 753 -15.57 -62.11 39.91
N LYS A 754 -15.37 -62.41 38.62
CA LYS A 754 -15.91 -63.63 38.00
C LYS A 754 -15.01 -64.12 36.87
N SER A 755 -14.51 -65.35 36.97
CA SER A 755 -13.67 -65.97 35.94
C SER A 755 -14.47 -66.37 34.69
N MET A 756 -13.96 -66.07 33.50
CA MET A 756 -14.53 -66.46 32.19
C MET A 756 -13.41 -66.55 31.14
N LYS A 757 -13.57 -67.36 30.08
CA LYS A 757 -12.67 -67.37 28.91
C LYS A 757 -13.19 -66.43 27.82
N VAL A 758 -12.38 -65.47 27.37
CA VAL A 758 -12.70 -64.51 26.30
C VAL A 758 -11.44 -64.18 25.49
N ILE A 759 -11.60 -64.16 24.16
CA ILE A 759 -10.54 -63.81 23.20
C ILE A 759 -10.30 -62.30 23.23
N VAL A 760 -9.06 -61.88 23.51
CA VAL A 760 -8.66 -60.48 23.53
C VAL A 760 -8.33 -59.98 22.13
N LYS A 761 -8.85 -58.80 21.78
CA LYS A 761 -8.55 -58.14 20.51
C LYS A 761 -7.12 -57.58 20.56
N LYS A 762 -6.24 -58.08 19.69
CA LYS A 762 -4.89 -57.54 19.49
C LYS A 762 -4.98 -56.04 19.17
N LEU A 763 -4.30 -55.22 19.97
CA LEU A 763 -4.11 -53.81 19.62
C LEU A 763 -3.14 -53.75 18.44
N GLU A 764 -3.45 -52.94 17.43
CA GLU A 764 -2.55 -52.71 16.30
C GLU A 764 -1.27 -51.98 16.78
N PRO A 765 -0.27 -51.66 15.96
CA PRO A 765 0.77 -50.71 16.36
C PRO A 765 0.24 -49.26 16.36
N LEU A 766 0.85 -48.36 17.14
CA LEU A 766 0.62 -46.92 16.96
C LEU A 766 1.05 -46.51 15.54
N ALA A 767 0.21 -45.73 14.86
CA ALA A 767 0.49 -45.23 13.51
C ALA A 767 1.84 -44.48 13.46
N ARG A 768 2.62 -44.76 12.41
CA ARG A 768 3.96 -44.17 12.22
C ARG A 768 3.83 -42.70 11.81
N CYS A 769 4.42 -41.79 12.60
CA CYS A 769 4.42 -40.36 12.29
C CYS A 769 5.73 -39.98 11.57
N GLU A 770 5.66 -39.76 10.25
CA GLU A 770 6.87 -39.52 9.43
C GLU A 770 7.70 -38.32 9.87
N LYS A 771 7.04 -37.28 10.40
CA LYS A 771 7.71 -36.06 10.86
C LYS A 771 8.45 -36.23 12.19
N LEU A 772 8.18 -37.30 12.93
CA LEU A 772 8.79 -37.61 14.23
C LEU A 772 9.74 -38.82 14.18
N LYS A 773 10.02 -39.38 12.98
CA LYS A 773 10.73 -40.66 12.74
C LYS A 773 12.14 -40.80 13.36
N ASN A 774 12.70 -39.79 14.02
CA ASN A 774 14.03 -39.80 14.65
C ASN A 774 14.03 -39.07 16.02
N THR A 775 13.04 -39.33 16.87
CA THR A 775 12.85 -38.61 18.14
C THR A 775 12.62 -39.57 19.31
N GLU A 776 12.66 -39.05 20.54
CA GLU A 776 12.25 -39.77 21.76
C GLU A 776 10.82 -40.35 21.65
N TYR A 777 9.97 -39.79 20.79
CA TYR A 777 8.65 -40.36 20.51
C TYR A 777 8.74 -41.72 19.84
N GLU A 778 9.68 -41.91 18.91
CA GLU A 778 9.83 -43.21 18.22
C GLU A 778 10.34 -44.27 19.19
N SER A 779 11.31 -43.97 20.07
CA SER A 779 11.73 -44.94 21.09
C SER A 779 10.60 -45.30 22.06
N CYS A 780 9.80 -44.30 22.48
CA CYS A 780 8.61 -44.52 23.31
C CYS A 780 7.44 -45.21 22.57
N ARG A 781 7.46 -45.21 21.24
CA ARG A 781 6.48 -45.88 20.37
C ARG A 781 6.90 -47.32 20.05
N THR A 782 8.20 -47.60 19.97
CA THR A 782 8.76 -48.86 19.46
C THR A 782 9.48 -49.72 20.51
N ALA A 783 9.28 -49.50 21.80
CA ALA A 783 9.84 -50.39 22.81
C ALA A 783 9.34 -51.85 22.57
N PRO A 784 10.21 -52.87 22.73
CA PRO A 784 9.94 -54.24 22.31
C PRO A 784 8.72 -54.87 23.00
N ALA A 785 8.07 -55.73 22.22
CA ALA A 785 6.68 -56.12 22.30
C ALA A 785 6.40 -57.38 23.12
N PHE A 786 5.45 -57.32 24.05
CA PHE A 786 4.80 -58.48 24.69
C PHE A 786 3.34 -58.10 25.00
N ALA A 787 2.29 -58.93 25.00
CA ALA A 787 2.13 -60.35 24.70
C ALA A 787 1.48 -60.53 23.32
N VAL A 788 1.94 -61.53 22.57
CA VAL A 788 1.15 -62.08 21.47
C VAL A 788 0.92 -63.54 21.77
N GLU A 789 -0.34 -63.92 22.01
CA GLU A 789 -0.80 -65.30 21.99
C GLU A 789 -0.76 -65.76 20.51
N GLU A 790 0.42 -66.14 20.01
CA GLU A 790 0.53 -66.75 18.68
C GLU A 790 0.49 -68.28 18.82
N PRO A 791 -0.32 -68.97 17.98
CA PRO A 791 -0.20 -70.41 17.85
C PRO A 791 1.13 -70.74 17.16
N VAL A 792 2.10 -71.18 17.94
CA VAL A 792 3.44 -71.53 17.48
C VAL A 792 3.77 -72.96 17.90
N GLY A 793 4.25 -73.78 16.95
CA GLY A 793 4.74 -75.12 17.26
C GLY A 793 3.74 -76.06 17.93
N GLY A 794 2.43 -75.86 17.71
CA GLY A 794 1.35 -76.69 18.27
C GLY A 794 0.77 -76.21 19.60
N GLY A 795 1.23 -75.09 20.16
CA GLY A 795 0.74 -74.48 21.40
C GLY A 795 0.56 -72.96 21.27
N ILE A 796 0.01 -72.33 22.30
CA ILE A 796 -0.10 -70.87 22.40
C ILE A 796 1.12 -70.35 23.16
N TYR A 797 1.97 -69.59 22.47
CA TYR A 797 3.15 -68.97 23.08
C TYR A 797 2.78 -67.62 23.71
N SER A 798 3.34 -67.34 24.88
CA SER A 798 3.31 -66.05 25.56
C SER A 798 4.73 -65.71 26.02
N GLY A 799 5.38 -64.74 25.39
CA GLY A 799 6.75 -64.36 25.71
C GLY A 799 7.42 -63.60 24.57
N MET A 800 8.75 -63.48 24.65
CA MET A 800 9.53 -62.75 23.66
C MET A 800 9.73 -63.54 22.36
N LEU A 801 9.49 -62.88 21.23
CA LEU A 801 9.86 -63.40 19.91
C LEU A 801 11.19 -62.78 19.47
N GLY A 802 12.10 -63.61 18.97
CA GLY A 802 13.36 -63.14 18.37
C GLY A 802 13.15 -62.50 16.99
N GLU A 803 14.23 -62.01 16.36
CA GLU A 803 14.20 -61.31 15.06
C GLU A 803 13.51 -62.09 13.93
N ARG A 804 13.44 -63.42 14.04
CA ARG A 804 12.81 -64.34 13.08
C ARG A 804 11.34 -64.70 13.42
N GLY A 805 10.74 -64.07 14.43
CA GLY A 805 9.37 -64.35 14.84
C GLY A 805 9.17 -65.69 15.57
N VAL A 806 10.23 -66.25 16.16
CA VAL A 806 10.20 -67.50 16.92
C VAL A 806 10.46 -67.25 18.42
N PRO A 807 9.93 -68.08 19.34
CA PRO A 807 10.18 -67.97 20.78
C PRO A 807 11.67 -67.79 21.13
N HIS A 808 12.01 -66.77 21.91
CA HIS A 808 13.39 -66.48 22.31
C HIS A 808 13.42 -65.78 23.68
N GLY A 809 14.36 -66.14 24.56
CA GLY A 809 14.40 -65.64 25.93
C GLY A 809 13.35 -66.30 26.83
N LYS A 810 12.94 -65.63 27.91
CA LYS A 810 11.94 -66.19 28.84
C LYS A 810 10.54 -66.18 28.18
N GLY A 811 9.79 -67.27 28.35
CA GLY A 811 8.41 -67.33 27.92
C GLY A 811 7.66 -68.56 28.44
N THR A 812 6.37 -68.59 28.15
CA THR A 812 5.45 -69.69 28.46
C THR A 812 4.85 -70.20 27.16
N MET A 813 4.82 -71.52 27.00
CA MET A 813 4.10 -72.19 25.92
C MET A 813 3.00 -73.06 26.53
N LEU A 814 1.76 -72.82 26.10
CA LEU A 814 0.59 -73.57 26.54
C LEU A 814 0.15 -74.54 25.45
N TYR A 815 0.32 -75.83 25.69
CA TYR A 815 -0.20 -76.91 24.85
C TYR A 815 -1.52 -77.44 25.40
N PRO A 816 -2.30 -78.21 24.62
CA PRO A 816 -3.54 -78.82 25.10
C PRO A 816 -3.36 -79.78 26.29
N ASP A 817 -2.19 -80.42 26.40
CA ASP A 817 -1.90 -81.49 27.36
C ASP A 817 -0.88 -81.11 28.46
N HIS A 818 -0.17 -79.98 28.32
CA HIS A 818 0.78 -79.48 29.31
C HIS A 818 1.14 -78.01 29.06
N ARG A 819 1.83 -77.38 30.02
CA ARG A 819 2.39 -76.03 29.90
C ARG A 819 3.88 -76.09 30.17
N TYR A 820 4.69 -75.42 29.34
CA TYR A 820 6.10 -75.20 29.63
C TYR A 820 6.36 -73.72 29.90
N THR A 821 7.03 -73.41 31.00
CA THR A 821 7.49 -72.06 31.35
C THR A 821 9.00 -72.09 31.52
N GLY A 822 9.74 -71.29 30.75
CA GLY A 822 11.20 -71.31 30.84
C GLY A 822 11.88 -70.48 29.76
N PHE A 823 13.17 -70.74 29.56
CA PHE A 823 13.92 -70.09 28.49
C PHE A 823 13.72 -70.79 27.14
N PHE A 824 13.75 -70.00 26.07
CA PHE A 824 13.69 -70.41 24.67
C PHE A 824 14.89 -69.85 23.92
N GLU A 825 15.46 -70.64 23.01
CA GLU A 825 16.49 -70.21 22.07
C GLU A 825 16.12 -70.72 20.67
N ASP A 826 15.95 -69.81 19.72
CA ASP A 826 15.54 -70.09 18.34
C ASP A 826 14.29 -71.00 18.23
N GLY A 827 13.29 -70.75 19.08
CA GLY A 827 12.00 -71.46 19.07
C GLY A 827 11.96 -72.73 19.92
N ALA A 828 13.09 -73.18 20.49
CA ALA A 828 13.16 -74.39 21.29
C ALA A 828 13.37 -74.09 22.79
N PRO A 829 12.71 -74.83 23.70
CA PRO A 829 13.02 -74.84 25.13
C PRO A 829 14.52 -75.07 25.39
N ARG A 830 15.14 -74.17 26.15
CA ARG A 830 16.59 -74.13 26.33
C ARG A 830 16.94 -73.60 27.72
N GLY A 831 17.78 -74.29 28.47
CA GLY A 831 18.17 -73.85 29.81
C GLY A 831 17.11 -74.17 30.86
N MET A 832 16.98 -73.36 31.91
CA MET A 832 16.08 -73.67 33.02
C MET A 832 14.61 -73.47 32.63
N GLY A 833 13.77 -74.43 33.00
CA GLY A 833 12.32 -74.35 32.79
C GLY A 833 11.53 -75.30 33.69
N VAL A 834 10.22 -75.16 33.63
CA VAL A 834 9.23 -75.97 34.36
C VAL A 834 8.15 -76.42 33.39
N ILE A 835 7.84 -77.72 33.39
CA ILE A 835 6.64 -78.26 32.75
C ILE A 835 5.57 -78.48 33.82
N TYR A 836 4.37 -77.97 33.59
CA TYR A 836 3.18 -78.25 34.37
C TYR A 836 2.31 -79.22 33.57
N PHE A 837 2.06 -80.40 34.12
CA PHE A 837 1.23 -81.43 33.51
C PHE A 837 -0.26 -81.10 33.69
N GLY A 838 -1.11 -81.62 32.81
CA GLY A 838 -2.57 -81.44 32.91
C GLY A 838 -3.22 -82.00 34.18
N ASP A 839 -2.51 -82.85 34.93
CA ASP A 839 -2.93 -83.41 36.22
C ASP A 839 -2.36 -82.65 37.44
N GLY A 840 -1.69 -81.51 37.20
CA GLY A 840 -1.14 -80.64 38.25
C GLY A 840 0.26 -81.01 38.74
N ARG A 841 0.89 -82.07 38.21
CA ARG A 841 2.31 -82.35 38.50
C ARG A 841 3.22 -81.31 37.86
N GLU A 842 4.45 -81.17 38.37
CA GLU A 842 5.49 -80.28 37.84
C GLU A 842 6.80 -81.03 37.57
N LEU A 843 7.48 -80.71 36.46
CA LEU A 843 8.85 -81.14 36.15
C LEU A 843 9.74 -79.92 36.00
N ARG A 844 10.68 -79.75 36.94
CA ARG A 844 11.71 -78.69 36.91
C ARG A 844 13.03 -79.29 36.44
N ALA A 845 13.57 -78.79 35.34
CA ALA A 845 14.78 -79.34 34.74
C ALA A 845 15.54 -78.33 33.88
N ARG A 846 16.73 -78.73 33.41
CA ARG A 846 17.49 -78.00 32.40
C ARG A 846 17.29 -78.63 31.02
N PHE A 847 16.70 -77.89 30.09
CA PHE A 847 16.33 -78.31 28.75
C PHE A 847 17.45 -78.07 27.73
N VAL A 848 17.68 -79.02 26.81
CA VAL A 848 18.85 -79.07 25.91
C VAL A 848 18.47 -79.41 24.45
N LYS A 849 19.37 -79.13 23.48
CA LYS A 849 19.09 -79.26 22.02
C LYS A 849 18.89 -80.69 21.52
N ALA A 850 19.58 -81.62 22.18
CA ALA A 850 19.74 -83.01 21.76
C ALA A 850 20.14 -83.81 23.01
N PRO A 851 19.82 -85.12 23.07
CA PRO A 851 20.12 -85.95 24.23
C PRO A 851 21.63 -86.00 24.47
N ALA A 852 22.09 -85.34 25.53
CA ALA A 852 23.43 -85.55 26.07
C ALA A 852 23.46 -86.89 26.84
N THR A 853 24.62 -87.52 26.96
CA THR A 853 24.83 -88.71 27.80
C THR A 853 24.33 -88.44 29.23
N GLY A 854 23.20 -89.04 29.61
CA GLY A 854 22.53 -88.82 30.91
C GLY A 854 21.25 -87.97 30.89
N GLY A 855 20.77 -87.54 29.72
CA GLY A 855 19.48 -86.84 29.56
C GLY A 855 18.26 -87.77 29.60
N ALA A 856 17.13 -87.24 30.08
CA ALA A 856 15.81 -87.84 30.00
C ALA A 856 14.95 -87.10 28.95
N ARG A 857 13.86 -87.73 28.52
CA ARG A 857 12.98 -87.20 27.48
C ARG A 857 11.53 -87.21 27.96
N ALA A 858 10.84 -86.08 27.81
CA ALA A 858 9.40 -85.99 28.01
C ALA A 858 8.75 -85.81 26.64
N VAL A 859 7.83 -86.72 26.30
CA VAL A 859 7.11 -86.73 25.02
C VAL A 859 5.67 -86.33 25.29
N PHE A 860 5.18 -85.36 24.54
CA PHE A 860 3.80 -84.92 24.54
C PHE A 860 3.23 -85.03 23.12
N SER A 861 1.93 -84.83 22.98
CA SER A 861 1.23 -85.02 21.70
C SER A 861 1.76 -84.15 20.55
N THR A 862 2.35 -83.00 20.85
CA THR A 862 2.79 -81.99 19.87
C THR A 862 4.28 -81.66 19.92
N VAL A 863 4.97 -81.98 21.01
CA VAL A 863 6.34 -81.53 21.26
C VAL A 863 7.08 -82.54 22.13
N THR A 864 8.40 -82.56 22.02
CA THR A 864 9.28 -83.39 22.84
C THR A 864 10.36 -82.53 23.48
N TYR A 865 10.62 -82.79 24.76
CA TYR A 865 11.61 -82.09 25.55
C TYR A 865 12.74 -83.04 25.92
N ASP A 866 13.96 -82.71 25.51
CA ASP A 866 15.16 -83.33 26.05
C ASP A 866 15.66 -82.49 27.22
N TYR A 867 15.81 -83.10 28.39
CA TYR A 867 16.19 -82.42 29.62
C TYR A 867 17.16 -83.23 30.46
N ILE A 868 17.90 -82.54 31.32
CA ILE A 868 18.75 -83.14 32.34
C ILE A 868 18.08 -82.82 33.67
N LEU A 869 17.68 -83.87 34.39
CA LEU A 869 17.25 -83.74 35.78
C LEU A 869 18.47 -83.23 36.55
N GLU A 870 18.32 -82.07 37.19
CA GLU A 870 19.27 -81.75 38.24
C GLU A 870 19.08 -82.84 39.30
N GLN A 871 20.14 -83.60 39.58
CA GLN A 871 20.16 -84.40 40.79
C GLN A 871 19.95 -83.41 41.92
N SER A 872 18.76 -83.44 42.51
CA SER A 872 18.46 -82.73 43.74
C SER A 872 19.49 -83.23 44.75
N GLY A 873 20.48 -82.39 45.02
CA GLY A 873 21.29 -82.52 46.21
C GLY A 873 20.37 -82.37 47.41
N LYS A 874 19.87 -83.52 47.89
CA LYS A 874 19.16 -83.76 49.15
C LYS A 874 17.82 -83.04 49.35
N ASP A 875 16.89 -83.86 49.82
CA ASP A 875 15.62 -83.57 50.51
C ASP A 875 14.38 -83.24 49.65
N GLY A 876 13.45 -84.22 49.65
CA GLY A 876 12.01 -83.97 49.75
C GLY A 876 11.18 -84.13 48.49
N ASP A 877 10.56 -85.31 48.35
CA ASP A 877 9.34 -85.61 47.59
C ASP A 877 9.39 -85.55 46.05
N ALA A 878 9.88 -86.65 45.47
CA ALA A 878 9.50 -87.07 44.11
C ALA A 878 8.75 -88.40 44.19
N TYR A 879 7.46 -88.37 43.85
CA TYR A 879 6.69 -89.57 43.53
C TYR A 879 7.21 -90.11 42.19
N VAL A 880 8.17 -91.03 42.24
CA VAL A 880 8.58 -91.82 41.08
C VAL A 880 7.75 -93.10 41.10
N ASP A 881 6.62 -93.10 40.39
CA ASP A 881 6.02 -94.38 40.00
C ASP A 881 6.88 -94.99 38.90
N ARG A 882 7.59 -96.05 39.27
CA ARG A 882 8.47 -96.88 38.43
C ARG A 882 7.72 -98.07 37.83
N SER A 883 6.41 -97.97 37.63
CA SER A 883 5.64 -99.01 36.97
C SER A 883 5.03 -98.51 35.65
N ASN A 884 5.73 -98.85 34.55
CA ASN A 884 5.20 -99.17 33.21
C ASN A 884 5.96 -98.45 32.07
N PRO A 885 6.97 -99.10 31.46
CA PRO A 885 7.60 -98.62 30.24
C PRO A 885 6.82 -99.16 29.02
N ALA A 886 5.67 -98.55 28.70
CA ALA A 886 4.98 -98.77 27.42
C ALA A 886 3.81 -97.79 27.22
N VAL A 887 3.93 -96.94 26.18
CA VAL A 887 2.83 -96.44 25.31
C VAL A 887 1.85 -95.43 25.98
N TYR A 888 1.61 -94.18 25.51
CA TYR A 888 1.77 -93.48 24.22
C TYR A 888 2.38 -92.10 24.43
#